data_AF-A0A2D2DIC4-F1
#
_entry.id   AF-A0A2D2DIC4-F1
#
_cell.length_a   1.000
_cell.length_b   1.000
_cell.length_c   1.000
_cell.angle_alpha   90.00
_cell.angle_beta   90.00
_cell.angle_gamma   90.00
#
_symmetry.space_group_name_H-M   'P 1'
#
loop_
_entity.id
_entity.type
_entity.pdbx_description
1 polymer ?
#
loop_
_entity_poly.entity_id
_entity_poly.type
_entity_poly.pdbx_seq_one_letter_code
_entity_poly.pdbx_strand_id
1 'polypeptide(L)'
;MSTIIVFCHLRWDFVYQRPQQLLSRLAQHFRILFIEEPVHDDGDSFMEQSTPVPNVTVYRPHTPVHAPGFHDDQIRLLQPMLAGLVEPGEQPIVWFYTPMALPLLQELHAALVVYDCMDELAAFKNPPRQLLQRETALLSLADLVFAGGPSLYQAKRERHPNTHCFPSSVEVRHFARALERDRNHPLQAGIASPRLGFYGVIDERFDTPLIGALADAHPDWQLVMVGPVMKIDPASLPQRPNIHYLGQQPYEALPGLLAGWDVCLLPFALNEATRFISPTKVLEYMAAELPIVSTDIADVARPYGHVVAIARDTDGFLAACEAAMAMTPERRAAMGATMRAIVAGTSWDVTVDAMRRLLAQTRPGRSTGRFSNAGNAGNAGMAASASAACAGSGATVNPLRSQSGAQRVQTVIVGAGPTGLSAAYHLGEGTILLDKNASVGGWCRSIHDQGFTFDHAGHIMFSNDPYVLSLYEMLLGPNLHWQNREAWVYSKQVYTRYPFQGALYGLPPKVITECIIGAVEARFGSIGSIDGAAAAPPCAVKPVEDCCADGTVEVAHGTASITPRKRESQNFEEFIYKVWGRGIAEHFAIPYNKKLWTVPLSEMETSWLGGRVPLPDLEEIIEGALEPVAKPMGPNARFGYPLSGGFQALMSGFLPHIKGRIEMQAEAAQLLPREHLLVMADGSRYRYDHLISTMPLPELIKLIGSEAPQDVRDAAAGLRHLSVRCVNLGVARENLTDKHWIYYPEETIFHRIFVQGNASPHCNPPGGFGLTCEISYSPWKPLPLDGQALIDRCIEDCIKVTMLRPDDRIITANLVDMPYAYVVYDHARAANVARVKAWLARYDIVLAGRYSEWEYYNSDHAFIAGKKAAETVLRQRADAAQNVGSE
;
A
#
# COMPACT_ATOMS: atom_id res chain seq x y z
N MET A 1 36.07 15.39 -22.48
CA MET A 1 35.55 15.40 -21.10
C MET A 1 34.11 14.92 -21.20
N SER A 2 33.70 13.87 -20.46
CA SER A 2 32.34 13.34 -20.60
C SER A 2 31.31 14.34 -20.06
N THR A 3 30.14 14.41 -20.70
CA THR A 3 29.06 15.30 -20.27
C THR A 3 28.13 14.64 -19.25
N ILE A 4 27.73 15.39 -18.22
CA ILE A 4 26.62 15.05 -17.31
C ILE A 4 25.49 16.03 -17.56
N ILE A 5 24.31 15.52 -17.90
CA ILE A 5 23.08 16.30 -18.00
C ILE A 5 22.29 16.10 -16.73
N VAL A 6 21.92 17.17 -16.06
CA VAL A 6 21.23 17.14 -14.78
C VAL A 6 19.85 17.75 -14.94
N PHE A 7 18.80 17.02 -14.57
CA PHE A 7 17.45 17.56 -14.45
C PHE A 7 17.14 17.87 -13.00
N CYS A 8 16.89 19.14 -12.69
CA CYS A 8 16.66 19.58 -11.32
C CYS A 8 15.38 20.41 -11.18
N HIS A 9 14.62 20.13 -10.12
CA HIS A 9 13.47 20.93 -9.70
C HIS A 9 13.89 22.18 -8.92
N LEU A 10 15.19 22.36 -8.67
CA LEU A 10 15.77 23.48 -7.93
C LEU A 10 16.54 24.38 -8.89
N ARG A 11 16.44 25.69 -8.66
CA ARG A 11 17.21 26.70 -9.40
C ARG A 11 18.63 26.80 -8.87
N TRP A 12 19.59 27.01 -9.76
CA TRP A 12 21.00 27.11 -9.41
C TRP A 12 21.30 28.31 -8.51
N ASP A 13 20.71 29.47 -8.85
CA ASP A 13 20.86 30.78 -8.20
C ASP A 13 19.95 30.98 -6.97
N PHE A 14 19.19 29.95 -6.58
CA PHE A 14 18.36 29.97 -5.38
C PHE A 14 19.17 29.58 -4.13
N VAL A 15 18.61 28.78 -3.23
CA VAL A 15 19.30 28.34 -2.01
C VAL A 15 20.43 27.38 -2.37
N TYR A 16 21.67 27.79 -2.05
CA TYR A 16 22.86 26.97 -2.27
C TYR A 16 22.84 25.73 -1.38
N GLN A 17 22.83 24.54 -1.99
CA GLN A 17 22.67 23.28 -1.28
C GLN A 17 23.35 22.11 -2.03
N ARG A 18 22.95 20.88 -1.73
CA ARG A 18 23.57 19.64 -2.23
C ARG A 18 23.88 19.66 -3.75
N PRO A 19 22.96 20.01 -4.66
CA PRO A 19 23.26 19.98 -6.10
C PRO A 19 24.45 20.87 -6.46
N GLN A 20 24.50 22.10 -5.95
CA GLN A 20 25.60 23.02 -6.23
C GLN A 20 26.92 22.49 -5.64
N GLN A 21 26.90 21.95 -4.42
CA GLN A 21 28.08 21.37 -3.77
C GLN A 21 28.66 20.19 -4.56
N LEU A 22 27.82 19.27 -5.02
CA LEU A 22 28.24 18.08 -5.74
C LEU A 22 28.68 18.41 -7.16
N LEU A 23 27.85 19.16 -7.90
CA LEU A 23 28.05 19.38 -9.32
C LEU A 23 29.21 20.33 -9.60
N SER A 24 29.43 21.35 -8.78
CA SER A 24 30.59 22.26 -8.93
C SER A 24 31.92 21.52 -8.75
N ARG A 25 31.95 20.46 -7.94
CA ARG A 25 33.14 19.60 -7.75
C ARG A 25 33.27 18.57 -8.87
N LEU A 26 32.17 17.94 -9.28
CA LEU A 26 32.15 17.05 -10.45
C LEU A 26 32.56 17.78 -11.74
N ALA A 27 32.32 19.09 -11.84
CA ALA A 27 32.72 19.94 -12.96
C ALA A 27 34.24 20.02 -13.19
N GLN A 28 35.06 19.60 -12.21
CA GLN A 28 36.50 19.44 -12.39
C GLN A 28 36.84 18.25 -13.30
N HIS A 29 35.93 17.29 -13.47
CA HIS A 29 36.12 16.05 -14.22
C HIS A 29 35.13 15.86 -15.38
N PHE A 30 33.96 16.51 -15.30
CA PHE A 30 32.88 16.42 -16.28
C PHE A 30 32.44 17.80 -16.78
N ARG A 31 31.89 17.86 -18.00
CA ARG A 31 31.12 19.02 -18.45
C ARG A 31 29.70 18.87 -17.92
N ILE A 32 29.22 19.79 -17.09
CA ILE A 32 27.89 19.71 -16.47
C ILE A 32 26.91 20.61 -17.22
N LEU A 33 25.81 20.04 -17.69
CA LEU A 33 24.66 20.76 -18.23
C LEU A 33 23.51 20.64 -17.24
N PHE A 34 23.22 21.72 -16.51
CA PHE A 34 22.21 21.74 -15.47
C PHE A 34 20.91 22.34 -16.01
N ILE A 35 19.90 21.51 -16.20
CA ILE A 35 18.59 21.88 -16.73
C ILE A 35 17.64 22.13 -15.57
N GLU A 36 17.23 23.38 -15.41
CA GLU A 36 16.23 23.79 -14.43
C GLU A 36 14.81 23.54 -14.96
N GLU A 37 13.82 23.72 -14.09
CA GLU A 37 12.41 23.74 -14.51
C GLU A 37 12.14 24.87 -15.51
N PRO A 38 11.13 24.76 -16.38
CA PRO A 38 10.72 25.87 -17.23
C PRO A 38 10.24 27.08 -16.42
N VAL A 39 10.45 28.28 -16.96
CA VAL A 39 9.82 29.52 -16.52
C VAL A 39 8.77 29.88 -17.55
N HIS A 40 7.63 30.39 -17.09
CA HIS A 40 6.59 30.87 -17.98
C HIS A 40 7.01 32.18 -18.64
N ASP A 41 6.93 32.23 -19.97
CA ASP A 41 7.15 33.41 -20.81
C ASP A 41 6.09 33.40 -21.93
N ASP A 42 5.41 34.53 -22.16
CA ASP A 42 4.34 34.65 -23.15
C ASP A 42 4.84 34.53 -24.62
N GLY A 43 6.15 34.60 -24.84
CA GLY A 43 6.80 34.55 -26.15
C GLY A 43 7.09 33.14 -26.70
N ASP A 44 7.86 33.10 -27.79
CA ASP A 44 8.37 31.85 -28.35
C ASP A 44 9.29 31.15 -27.36
N SER A 45 9.26 29.83 -27.34
CA SER A 45 10.04 29.07 -26.37
C SER A 45 11.54 29.16 -26.67
N PHE A 46 12.35 29.54 -25.68
CA PHE A 46 13.81 29.66 -25.80
C PHE A 46 14.51 29.13 -24.54
N MET A 47 15.85 29.07 -24.58
CA MET A 47 16.65 28.60 -23.46
C MET A 47 17.66 29.66 -23.03
N GLU A 48 17.49 30.17 -21.81
CA GLU A 48 18.44 31.07 -21.18
C GLU A 48 19.63 30.25 -20.66
N GLN A 49 20.85 30.75 -20.90
CA GLN A 49 22.07 30.07 -20.53
C GLN A 49 22.92 30.95 -19.60
N SER A 50 23.46 30.34 -18.53
CA SER A 50 24.48 30.96 -17.69
C SER A 50 25.59 29.98 -17.33
N THR A 51 26.75 30.50 -16.94
CA THR A 51 27.92 29.69 -16.53
C THR A 51 28.38 30.15 -15.14
N PRO A 52 27.69 29.73 -14.07
CA PRO A 52 27.93 30.25 -12.73
C PRO A 52 29.29 29.81 -12.14
N VAL A 53 29.81 28.66 -12.57
CA VAL A 53 31.16 28.17 -12.23
C VAL A 53 31.78 27.49 -13.45
N PRO A 54 33.12 27.37 -13.52
CA PRO A 54 33.78 26.69 -14.64
C PRO A 54 33.22 25.29 -14.89
N ASN A 55 32.96 24.98 -16.17
CA ASN A 55 32.41 23.70 -16.65
C ASN A 55 31.00 23.34 -16.17
N VAL A 56 30.27 24.27 -15.53
CA VAL A 56 28.82 24.13 -15.30
C VAL A 56 28.10 25.15 -16.17
N THR A 57 27.29 24.65 -17.10
CA THR A 57 26.36 25.46 -17.88
C THR A 57 24.96 25.21 -17.36
N VAL A 58 24.29 26.25 -16.87
CA VAL A 58 22.89 26.20 -16.45
C VAL A 58 22.02 26.61 -17.62
N TYR A 59 21.01 25.80 -17.90
CA TYR A 59 19.98 26.06 -18.88
C TYR A 59 18.64 26.23 -18.16
N ARG A 60 18.01 27.38 -18.39
CA ARG A 60 16.68 27.73 -17.91
C ARG A 60 15.75 27.85 -19.11
N PRO A 61 14.88 26.85 -19.34
CA PRO A 61 13.91 26.93 -20.42
C PRO A 61 12.85 27.99 -20.12
N HIS A 62 12.43 28.73 -21.14
CA HIS A 62 11.30 29.65 -21.10
C HIS A 62 10.24 29.16 -22.07
N THR A 63 8.99 29.01 -21.62
CA THR A 63 7.90 28.43 -22.42
C THR A 63 6.56 29.15 -22.17
N PRO A 64 5.64 29.16 -23.15
CA PRO A 64 4.28 29.72 -22.99
C PRO A 64 3.37 28.86 -22.12
N VAL A 65 3.87 27.76 -21.54
CA VAL A 65 3.07 26.83 -20.76
C VAL A 65 3.06 27.28 -19.29
N HIS A 66 1.87 27.52 -18.75
CA HIS A 66 1.69 27.91 -17.34
C HIS A 66 1.87 26.75 -16.34
N ALA A 67 1.84 25.50 -16.81
CA ALA A 67 2.01 24.34 -15.95
C ALA A 67 3.44 24.32 -15.34
N PRO A 68 3.58 24.12 -14.02
CA PRO A 68 4.87 24.22 -13.33
C PRO A 68 5.74 22.99 -13.59
N GLY A 69 7.06 23.17 -13.44
CA GLY A 69 8.03 22.07 -13.46
C GLY A 69 8.07 21.29 -14.77
N PHE A 70 8.44 20.02 -14.69
CA PHE A 70 8.49 19.12 -15.86
C PHE A 70 7.13 18.46 -16.16
N HIS A 71 6.06 19.28 -16.25
CA HIS A 71 4.73 18.83 -16.64
C HIS A 71 4.71 18.31 -18.09
N ASP A 72 3.77 17.43 -18.46
CA ASP A 72 3.71 16.84 -19.81
C ASP A 72 3.64 17.85 -20.94
N ASP A 73 2.92 18.95 -20.73
CA ASP A 73 2.82 20.04 -21.69
C ASP A 73 4.17 20.76 -21.90
N GLN A 74 5.02 20.78 -20.88
CA GLN A 74 6.38 21.30 -20.96
C GLN A 74 7.30 20.34 -21.71
N ILE A 75 7.19 19.03 -21.47
CA ILE A 75 8.05 18.00 -22.08
C ILE A 75 8.11 18.13 -23.60
N ARG A 76 6.96 18.36 -24.25
CA ARG A 76 6.88 18.48 -25.73
C ARG A 76 7.72 19.62 -26.30
N LEU A 77 7.86 20.72 -25.55
CA LEU A 77 8.65 21.88 -25.95
C LEU A 77 10.12 21.71 -25.56
N LEU A 78 10.39 21.02 -24.46
CA LEU A 78 11.74 20.78 -23.97
C LEU A 78 12.51 19.77 -24.84
N GLN A 79 11.86 18.71 -25.31
CA GLN A 79 12.49 17.68 -26.16
C GLN A 79 13.31 18.26 -27.33
N PRO A 80 12.76 19.13 -28.21
CA PRO A 80 13.52 19.70 -29.31
C PRO A 80 14.61 20.68 -28.84
N MET A 81 14.44 21.37 -27.70
CA MET A 81 15.47 22.25 -27.14
C MET A 81 16.70 21.48 -26.65
N LEU A 82 16.49 20.28 -26.11
CA LEU A 82 17.56 19.42 -25.60
C LEU A 82 18.36 18.73 -26.71
N ALA A 83 17.74 18.48 -27.87
CA ALA A 83 18.34 17.75 -28.99
C ALA A 83 19.64 18.38 -29.54
N GLY A 84 19.91 19.66 -29.25
CA GLY A 84 21.13 20.37 -29.66
C GLY A 84 22.19 20.53 -28.57
N LEU A 85 21.96 20.05 -27.34
CA LEU A 85 22.86 20.31 -26.21
C LEU A 85 24.05 19.36 -26.11
N VAL A 86 23.92 18.19 -26.73
CA VAL A 86 24.91 17.12 -26.74
C VAL A 86 25.39 16.93 -28.17
N GLU A 87 26.70 16.73 -28.34
CA GLU A 87 27.25 16.51 -29.68
C GLU A 87 26.73 15.18 -30.27
N PRO A 88 26.43 15.11 -31.57
CA PRO A 88 25.98 13.88 -32.20
C PRO A 88 26.93 12.71 -31.94
N GLY A 89 26.43 11.66 -31.28
CA GLY A 89 27.20 10.46 -30.94
C GLY A 89 27.85 10.45 -29.56
N GLU A 90 27.80 11.55 -28.81
CA GLU A 90 28.17 11.55 -27.39
C GLU A 90 27.08 10.86 -26.55
N GLN A 91 27.49 10.01 -25.60
CA GLN A 91 26.59 9.35 -24.65
C GLN A 91 26.80 9.95 -23.26
N PRO A 92 25.95 10.89 -22.83
CA PRO A 92 26.10 11.58 -21.55
C PRO A 92 25.67 10.71 -20.37
N ILE A 93 26.12 11.07 -19.17
CA ILE A 93 25.48 10.61 -17.93
C ILE A 93 24.25 11.49 -17.71
N VAL A 94 23.08 10.89 -17.51
CA VAL A 94 21.85 11.64 -17.23
C VAL A 94 21.48 11.48 -15.75
N TRP A 95 21.39 12.61 -15.06
CA TRP A 95 21.24 12.69 -13.61
C TRP A 95 19.91 13.36 -13.25
N PHE A 96 19.12 12.72 -12.42
CA PHE A 96 17.80 13.21 -12.01
C PHE A 96 17.80 13.59 -10.53
N TYR A 97 17.36 14.82 -10.23
CA TYR A 97 16.88 15.23 -8.91
C TYR A 97 15.34 15.26 -8.83
N THR A 98 14.66 15.01 -9.94
CA THR A 98 13.19 14.94 -9.99
C THR A 98 12.74 13.84 -10.96
N PRO A 99 11.83 12.94 -10.54
CA PRO A 99 11.23 11.96 -11.44
C PRO A 99 10.41 12.57 -12.57
N MET A 100 9.95 13.82 -12.42
CA MET A 100 9.10 14.47 -13.41
C MET A 100 9.81 14.64 -14.75
N ALA A 101 11.14 14.77 -14.77
CA ALA A 101 11.90 14.91 -16.03
C ALA A 101 12.14 13.58 -16.76
N LEU A 102 11.72 12.42 -16.21
CA LEU A 102 11.98 11.10 -16.79
C LEU A 102 11.63 10.98 -18.29
N PRO A 103 10.52 11.56 -18.81
CA PRO A 103 10.21 11.46 -20.25
C PRO A 103 11.31 12.04 -21.17
N LEU A 104 12.13 12.98 -20.69
CA LEU A 104 13.22 13.58 -21.45
C LEU A 104 14.42 12.63 -21.63
N LEU A 105 14.47 11.54 -20.85
CA LEU A 105 15.54 10.54 -20.94
C LEU A 105 15.61 9.88 -22.33
N GLN A 106 14.47 9.73 -23.01
CA GLN A 106 14.35 8.99 -24.28
C GLN A 106 15.25 9.54 -25.39
N GLU A 107 15.43 10.86 -25.42
CA GLU A 107 16.18 11.55 -26.48
C GLU A 107 17.69 11.65 -26.20
N LEU A 108 18.16 11.30 -24.99
CA LEU A 108 19.52 11.65 -24.54
C LEU A 108 20.54 10.52 -24.64
N HIS A 109 20.17 9.35 -25.18
CA HIS A 109 21.05 8.19 -25.38
C HIS A 109 22.07 7.97 -24.23
N ALA A 110 21.57 7.96 -22.99
CA ALA A 110 22.40 8.01 -21.79
C ALA A 110 23.39 6.82 -21.70
N ALA A 111 24.66 7.12 -21.45
CA ALA A 111 25.66 6.13 -21.05
C ALA A 111 25.31 5.55 -19.67
N LEU A 112 24.86 6.40 -18.75
CA LEU A 112 24.53 6.02 -17.37
C LEU A 112 23.37 6.88 -16.87
N VAL A 113 22.42 6.29 -16.15
CA VAL A 113 21.29 6.98 -15.53
C VAL A 113 21.48 7.02 -14.02
N VAL A 114 21.47 8.21 -13.45
CA VAL A 114 21.62 8.45 -12.00
C VAL A 114 20.35 9.09 -11.47
N TYR A 115 19.81 8.56 -10.37
CA TYR A 115 18.76 9.22 -9.60
C TYR A 115 19.31 9.62 -8.22
N ASP A 116 19.47 10.91 -7.95
CA ASP A 116 19.86 11.44 -6.63
C ASP A 116 18.61 11.90 -5.88
N CYS A 117 18.05 10.96 -5.11
CA CYS A 117 16.88 11.16 -4.26
C CYS A 117 17.31 11.88 -2.98
N MET A 118 17.18 13.22 -3.00
CA MET A 118 17.50 14.07 -1.85
C MET A 118 16.30 14.37 -0.94
N ASP A 119 15.09 14.34 -1.49
CA ASP A 119 13.83 14.59 -0.81
C ASP A 119 12.77 13.57 -1.27
N GLU A 120 11.82 13.22 -0.40
CA GLU A 120 10.63 12.44 -0.78
C GLU A 120 9.59 13.39 -1.41
N LEU A 121 9.78 13.74 -2.68
CA LEU A 121 8.97 14.74 -3.37
C LEU A 121 7.45 14.42 -3.35
N ALA A 122 7.09 13.14 -3.25
CA ALA A 122 5.70 12.70 -3.15
C ALA A 122 5.04 12.98 -1.79
N ALA A 123 5.82 13.33 -0.77
CA ALA A 123 5.33 13.68 0.56
C ALA A 123 5.11 15.19 0.76
N PHE A 124 5.38 16.02 -0.25
CA PHE A 124 5.07 17.45 -0.24
C PHE A 124 3.57 17.68 -0.47
N LYS A 125 3.04 18.84 -0.06
CA LYS A 125 1.62 19.15 -0.31
C LYS A 125 1.34 19.26 -1.80
N ASN A 126 0.22 18.67 -2.23
CA ASN A 126 -0.28 18.69 -3.61
C ASN A 126 0.77 18.21 -4.64
N PRO A 127 1.37 17.03 -4.47
CA PRO A 127 2.38 16.55 -5.41
C PRO A 127 1.71 16.26 -6.76
N PRO A 128 2.41 16.43 -7.90
CA PRO A 128 1.87 16.04 -9.20
C PRO A 128 1.44 14.57 -9.18
N ARG A 129 0.23 14.26 -9.69
CA ARG A 129 -0.36 12.90 -9.63
C ARG A 129 0.54 11.80 -10.19
N GLN A 130 1.36 12.14 -11.18
CA GLN A 130 2.24 11.22 -11.90
C GLN A 130 3.58 10.97 -11.19
N LEU A 131 3.91 11.73 -10.14
CA LEU A 131 5.23 11.74 -9.52
C LEU A 131 5.63 10.37 -8.97
N LEU A 132 4.75 9.67 -8.26
CA LEU A 132 4.99 8.33 -7.71
C LEU A 132 5.20 7.27 -8.80
N GLN A 133 4.42 7.35 -9.88
CA GLN A 133 4.55 6.46 -11.03
C GLN A 133 5.91 6.67 -11.72
N ARG A 134 6.27 7.93 -11.97
CA ARG A 134 7.57 8.28 -12.57
C ARG A 134 8.74 7.94 -11.66
N GLU A 135 8.61 8.08 -10.35
CA GLU A 135 9.65 7.66 -9.43
C GLU A 135 9.89 6.15 -9.52
N THR A 136 8.82 5.36 -9.53
CA THR A 136 8.92 3.90 -9.65
C THR A 136 9.57 3.50 -10.97
N ALA A 137 9.21 4.16 -12.07
CA ALA A 137 9.83 3.94 -13.37
C ALA A 137 11.32 4.37 -13.39
N LEU A 138 11.64 5.53 -12.83
CA LEU A 138 13.01 6.04 -12.75
C LEU A 138 13.90 5.13 -11.87
N LEU A 139 13.39 4.64 -10.74
CA LEU A 139 14.09 3.66 -9.91
C LEU A 139 14.36 2.36 -10.67
N SER A 140 13.48 1.96 -11.58
CA SER A 140 13.68 0.76 -12.40
C SER A 140 14.67 0.98 -13.55
N LEU A 141 14.79 2.22 -14.04
CA LEU A 141 15.64 2.60 -15.18
C LEU A 141 17.03 3.13 -14.78
N ALA A 142 17.17 3.62 -13.55
CA ALA A 142 18.44 4.12 -13.03
C ALA A 142 19.48 2.99 -12.96
N ASP A 143 20.74 3.32 -13.24
CA ASP A 143 21.88 2.44 -12.99
C ASP A 143 22.42 2.64 -11.57
N LEU A 144 22.28 3.86 -11.04
CA LEU A 144 22.70 4.28 -9.71
C LEU A 144 21.61 5.11 -9.04
N VAL A 145 21.37 4.81 -7.78
CA VAL A 145 20.51 5.65 -6.92
C VAL A 145 21.35 6.18 -5.77
N PHE A 146 21.39 7.49 -5.62
CA PHE A 146 21.98 8.15 -4.45
C PHE A 146 20.86 8.64 -3.54
N ALA A 147 20.98 8.36 -2.24
CA ALA A 147 20.04 8.83 -1.24
C ALA A 147 20.70 9.90 -0.36
N GLY A 148 20.02 11.05 -0.19
CA GLY A 148 20.52 12.21 0.55
C GLY A 148 20.55 12.09 2.07
N GLY A 149 20.01 10.99 2.61
CA GLY A 149 19.98 10.72 4.06
C GLY A 149 19.75 9.25 4.39
N PRO A 150 20.05 8.82 5.62
CA PRO A 150 19.83 7.45 6.07
C PRO A 150 18.37 6.99 5.92
N SER A 151 17.40 7.85 6.23
CA SER A 151 15.98 7.49 6.13
C SER A 151 15.55 7.20 4.68
N LEU A 152 15.91 8.07 3.73
CA LEU A 152 15.71 7.85 2.30
C LEU A 152 16.46 6.61 1.80
N TYR A 153 17.70 6.40 2.25
CA TYR A 153 18.47 5.23 1.86
C TYR A 153 17.74 3.94 2.24
N GLN A 154 17.22 3.85 3.47
CA GLN A 154 16.45 2.69 3.90
C GLN A 154 15.18 2.51 3.05
N ALA A 155 14.49 3.60 2.72
CA ALA A 155 13.27 3.55 1.91
C ALA A 155 13.50 3.14 0.45
N LYS A 156 14.67 3.46 -0.14
CA LYS A 156 14.95 3.21 -1.57
C LYS A 156 15.81 1.96 -1.81
N ARG A 157 16.64 1.50 -0.85
CA ARG A 157 17.58 0.37 -1.06
C ARG A 157 16.91 -0.96 -1.39
N GLU A 158 15.65 -1.14 -0.99
CA GLU A 158 14.87 -2.35 -1.30
C GLU A 158 14.17 -2.25 -2.67
N ARG A 159 14.05 -1.02 -3.20
CA ARG A 159 13.43 -0.74 -4.51
C ARG A 159 14.45 -0.69 -5.65
N HIS A 160 15.74 -0.53 -5.35
CA HIS A 160 16.81 -0.55 -6.35
C HIS A 160 18.13 -1.12 -5.77
N PRO A 161 18.76 -2.13 -6.43
CA PRO A 161 19.89 -2.87 -5.87
C PRO A 161 21.19 -2.08 -5.79
N ASN A 162 21.38 -1.05 -6.63
CA ASN A 162 22.59 -0.21 -6.66
C ASN A 162 22.30 1.16 -6.04
N THR A 163 21.76 1.14 -4.82
CA THR A 163 21.43 2.32 -4.03
C THR A 163 22.54 2.60 -3.01
N HIS A 164 22.96 3.85 -2.86
CA HIS A 164 24.03 4.28 -1.96
C HIS A 164 23.61 5.45 -1.08
N CYS A 165 23.96 5.40 0.20
CA CYS A 165 23.69 6.47 1.14
C CYS A 165 24.82 7.51 1.10
N PHE A 166 24.51 8.72 0.67
CA PHE A 166 25.42 9.86 0.73
C PHE A 166 24.75 10.99 1.50
N PRO A 167 24.82 10.99 2.84
CA PRO A 167 24.25 12.06 3.63
C PRO A 167 24.94 13.41 3.32
N SER A 168 24.28 14.50 3.74
CA SER A 168 24.83 15.85 3.65
C SER A 168 26.20 15.98 4.30
N SER A 169 27.08 16.80 3.70
CA SER A 169 28.37 17.22 4.24
C SER A 169 28.39 18.73 4.49
N VAL A 170 29.48 19.26 5.04
CA VAL A 170 29.66 20.70 5.31
C VAL A 170 31.01 21.22 4.81
N GLU A 171 31.06 22.48 4.40
CA GLU A 171 32.31 23.21 4.17
C GLU A 171 32.83 23.80 5.47
N VAL A 172 33.53 22.99 6.26
CA VAL A 172 33.99 23.36 7.62
C VAL A 172 34.72 24.70 7.65
N ARG A 173 35.63 24.96 6.71
CA ARG A 173 36.39 26.22 6.65
C ARG A 173 35.51 27.45 6.43
N HIS A 174 34.42 27.31 5.67
CA HIS A 174 33.49 28.40 5.41
C HIS A 174 32.72 28.77 6.67
N PHE A 175 32.13 27.78 7.34
CA PHE A 175 31.31 28.01 8.53
C PHE A 175 32.11 28.26 9.81
N ALA A 176 33.34 27.77 9.92
CA ALA A 176 34.24 28.08 11.04
C ALA A 176 34.57 29.58 11.16
N ARG A 177 34.35 30.37 10.11
CA ARG A 177 34.43 31.85 10.17
C ARG A 177 33.46 32.44 11.20
N ALA A 178 32.39 31.73 11.56
CA ALA A 178 31.44 32.15 12.59
C ALA A 178 32.04 32.15 14.01
N LEU A 179 33.18 31.47 14.21
CA LEU A 179 33.93 31.49 15.48
C LEU A 179 34.53 32.89 15.75
N GLU A 180 34.77 33.68 14.70
CA GLU A 180 35.13 35.09 14.79
C GLU A 180 33.87 35.93 15.06
N ARG A 181 33.41 35.91 16.32
CA ARG A 181 32.13 36.51 16.76
C ARG A 181 32.03 38.03 16.50
N ASP A 182 33.16 38.71 16.35
CA ASP A 182 33.26 40.12 15.97
C ASP A 182 32.87 40.38 14.50
N ARG A 183 32.83 39.34 13.65
CA ARG A 183 32.34 39.41 12.26
C ARG A 183 30.84 39.21 12.13
N ASN A 184 30.06 39.73 13.07
CA ASN A 184 28.60 39.70 13.00
C ASN A 184 28.10 40.41 11.73
N HIS A 185 27.12 39.81 11.05
CA HIS A 185 26.55 40.35 9.83
C HIS A 185 25.86 41.72 10.06
N PRO A 186 26.04 42.72 9.18
CA PRO A 186 25.44 44.05 9.33
C PRO A 186 23.92 44.06 9.49
N LEU A 187 23.22 43.10 8.88
CA LEU A 187 21.76 42.96 9.03
C LEU A 187 21.31 42.70 10.47
N GLN A 188 22.21 42.27 11.35
CA GLN A 188 21.91 42.02 12.76
C GLN A 188 22.39 43.15 13.69
N ALA A 189 22.94 44.24 13.16
CA ALA A 189 23.49 45.34 13.97
C ALA A 189 22.43 46.00 14.87
N GLY A 190 21.17 46.07 14.41
CA GLY A 190 20.04 46.63 15.18
C GLY A 190 19.26 45.61 16.01
N ILE A 191 19.62 44.33 15.99
CA ILE A 191 18.90 43.27 16.70
C ILE A 191 19.60 43.02 18.04
N ALA A 192 18.87 43.09 19.16
CA ALA A 192 19.44 42.83 20.48
C ALA A 192 19.89 41.37 20.66
N SER A 193 20.65 41.08 21.72
CA SER A 193 20.89 39.71 22.18
C SER A 193 19.91 39.37 23.33
N PRO A 194 19.56 38.09 23.54
CA PRO A 194 20.06 36.90 22.85
C PRO A 194 19.37 36.62 21.50
N ARG A 195 20.12 36.06 20.54
CA ARG A 195 19.63 35.77 19.18
C ARG A 195 19.53 34.28 18.93
N LEU A 196 18.34 33.80 18.59
CA LEU A 196 18.11 32.40 18.23
C LEU A 196 17.77 32.35 16.75
N GLY A 197 18.56 31.62 15.97
CA GLY A 197 18.53 31.75 14.51
C GLY A 197 18.24 30.47 13.76
N PHE A 198 17.52 30.60 12.64
CA PHE A 198 17.35 29.56 11.63
C PHE A 198 17.68 30.15 10.27
N TYR A 199 18.32 29.36 9.41
CA TYR A 199 18.35 29.66 7.99
C TYR A 199 17.95 28.46 7.11
N GLY A 200 17.26 28.75 6.03
CA GLY A 200 16.71 27.75 5.11
C GLY A 200 15.45 28.25 4.43
N VAL A 201 14.89 27.44 3.54
CA VAL A 201 13.59 27.74 2.92
C VAL A 201 12.52 27.69 3.99
N ILE A 202 11.70 28.75 4.09
CA ILE A 202 10.55 28.82 4.98
C ILE A 202 9.32 28.39 4.17
N ASP A 203 8.95 27.12 4.30
CA ASP A 203 7.81 26.51 3.61
C ASP A 203 7.01 25.62 4.58
N GLU A 204 6.19 24.71 4.06
CA GLU A 204 5.37 23.77 4.84
C GLU A 204 6.15 22.84 5.80
N ARG A 205 7.47 22.74 5.64
CA ARG A 205 8.35 21.99 6.54
C ARG A 205 8.74 22.81 7.76
N PHE A 206 8.52 24.12 7.76
CA PHE A 206 8.87 25.02 8.85
C PHE A 206 7.71 25.17 9.84
N ASP A 207 7.98 24.96 11.12
CA ASP A 207 6.99 25.01 12.20
C ASP A 207 6.69 26.45 12.61
N THR A 208 5.82 27.13 11.86
CA THR A 208 5.43 28.51 12.16
C THR A 208 4.73 28.67 13.52
N PRO A 209 3.86 27.73 13.99
CA PRO A 209 3.30 27.80 15.34
C PRO A 209 4.36 27.76 16.44
N LEU A 210 5.37 26.88 16.33
CA LEU A 210 6.46 26.78 17.30
C LEU A 210 7.22 28.09 17.44
N ILE A 211 7.54 28.76 16.33
CA ILE A 211 8.22 30.06 16.35
C ILE A 211 7.35 31.14 17.00
N GLY A 212 6.04 31.14 16.73
CA GLY A 212 5.10 32.02 17.42
C GLY A 212 5.12 31.80 18.93
N ALA A 213 5.07 30.53 19.37
CA ALA A 213 5.09 30.17 20.78
C ALA A 213 6.42 30.57 21.47
N LEU A 214 7.56 30.38 20.81
CA LEU A 214 8.87 30.84 21.29
C LEU A 214 8.89 32.36 21.52
N ALA A 215 8.38 33.11 20.55
CA ALA A 215 8.35 34.57 20.61
C ALA A 215 7.42 35.08 21.72
N ASP A 216 6.27 34.43 21.90
CA ASP A 216 5.27 34.80 22.90
C ASP A 216 5.74 34.43 24.33
N ALA A 217 6.47 33.32 24.51
CA ALA A 217 6.99 32.87 25.79
C ALA A 217 8.20 33.68 26.28
N HIS A 218 9.10 34.08 25.38
CA HIS A 218 10.29 34.88 25.69
C HIS A 218 10.38 36.14 24.80
N PRO A 219 9.69 37.24 25.18
CA PRO A 219 9.72 38.49 24.43
C PRO A 219 11.12 39.14 24.34
N ASP A 220 12.04 38.76 25.24
CA ASP A 220 13.43 39.20 25.26
C ASP A 220 14.31 38.49 24.21
N TRP A 221 13.94 37.27 23.78
CA TRP A 221 14.66 36.53 22.75
C TRP A 221 14.40 37.10 21.37
N GLN A 222 15.46 37.26 20.57
CA GLN A 222 15.36 37.72 19.19
C GLN A 222 15.43 36.53 18.22
N LEU A 223 14.30 36.17 17.62
CA LEU A 223 14.20 35.05 16.68
C LEU A 223 14.56 35.51 15.26
N VAL A 224 15.72 35.10 14.75
CA VAL A 224 16.28 35.56 13.47
C VAL A 224 16.05 34.50 12.38
N MET A 225 15.12 34.75 11.48
CA MET A 225 14.70 33.84 10.41
C MET A 225 15.28 34.29 9.06
N VAL A 226 16.15 33.48 8.46
CA VAL A 226 16.87 33.84 7.24
C VAL A 226 16.56 32.86 6.11
N GLY A 227 15.88 33.34 5.09
CA GLY A 227 15.64 32.58 3.87
C GLY A 227 14.39 33.03 3.13
N PRO A 228 14.19 32.49 1.91
CA PRO A 228 13.00 32.77 1.12
C PRO A 228 11.77 32.07 1.68
N VAL A 229 10.63 32.75 1.61
CA VAL A 229 9.31 32.18 1.94
C VAL A 229 8.71 31.58 0.67
N MET A 230 8.43 30.28 0.68
CA MET A 230 7.98 29.55 -0.51
C MET A 230 6.80 28.64 -0.16
N LYS A 231 5.89 28.41 -1.12
CA LYS A 231 4.75 27.47 -1.01
C LYS A 231 3.73 27.75 0.09
N ILE A 232 3.96 28.75 0.93
CA ILE A 232 3.06 29.24 1.97
C ILE A 232 2.79 30.72 1.75
N ASP A 233 1.64 31.20 2.23
CA ASP A 233 1.32 32.63 2.20
C ASP A 233 2.23 33.38 3.20
N PRO A 234 3.06 34.35 2.77
CA PRO A 234 3.87 35.15 3.67
C PRO A 234 3.06 35.86 4.77
N ALA A 235 1.78 36.18 4.52
CA ALA A 235 0.90 36.78 5.51
C ALA A 235 0.54 35.83 6.67
N SER A 236 0.73 34.52 6.49
CA SER A 236 0.50 33.50 7.53
C SER A 236 1.64 33.39 8.55
N LEU A 237 2.78 34.04 8.30
CA LEU A 237 3.93 34.00 9.19
C LEU A 237 3.70 34.77 10.49
N PRO A 238 4.17 34.29 11.65
CA PRO A 238 4.00 34.97 12.93
C PRO A 238 4.69 36.35 12.94
N GLN A 239 3.90 37.40 13.20
CA GLN A 239 4.37 38.80 13.23
C GLN A 239 4.54 39.35 14.66
N ARG A 240 5.56 38.89 15.39
CA ARG A 240 5.88 39.41 16.74
C ARG A 240 7.05 40.39 16.64
N PRO A 241 7.14 41.41 17.53
CA PRO A 241 8.19 42.43 17.46
C PRO A 241 9.61 41.88 17.64
N ASN A 242 9.76 40.68 18.20
CA ASN A 242 11.01 39.98 18.41
C ASN A 242 11.29 38.88 17.36
N ILE A 243 10.51 38.80 16.28
CA ILE A 243 10.77 37.92 15.12
C ILE A 243 11.30 38.77 13.97
N HIS A 244 12.44 38.39 13.42
CA HIS A 244 13.16 39.13 12.38
C HIS A 244 13.30 38.27 11.12
N TYR A 245 12.52 38.57 10.08
CA TYR A 245 12.65 37.93 8.77
C TYR A 245 13.64 38.68 7.88
N LEU A 246 14.82 38.11 7.63
CA LEU A 246 15.89 38.76 6.85
C LEU A 246 15.89 38.41 5.36
N GLY A 247 14.91 37.61 4.91
CA GLY A 247 14.80 37.16 3.53
C GLY A 247 15.95 36.26 3.09
N GLN A 248 16.03 35.98 1.79
CA GLN A 248 17.13 35.20 1.20
C GLN A 248 18.46 35.95 1.31
N GLN A 249 19.49 35.26 1.79
CA GLN A 249 20.85 35.79 1.88
C GLN A 249 21.81 34.90 1.09
N PRO A 250 22.90 35.46 0.52
CA PRO A 250 23.90 34.68 -0.20
C PRO A 250 24.62 33.72 0.75
N TYR A 251 25.06 32.58 0.23
CA TYR A 251 25.72 31.52 1.01
C TYR A 251 26.96 32.03 1.75
N GLU A 252 27.67 33.00 1.16
CA GLU A 252 28.87 33.63 1.71
C GLU A 252 28.60 34.43 2.99
N ALA A 253 27.37 34.90 3.18
CA ALA A 253 26.94 35.73 4.31
C ALA A 253 26.53 34.90 5.54
N LEU A 254 26.18 33.62 5.35
CA LEU A 254 25.65 32.76 6.43
C LEU A 254 26.58 32.63 7.65
N PRO A 255 27.93 32.52 7.51
CA PRO A 255 28.80 32.48 8.68
C PRO A 255 28.77 33.76 9.52
N GLY A 256 28.62 34.93 8.88
CA GLY A 256 28.48 36.20 9.60
C GLY A 256 27.16 36.31 10.35
N LEU A 257 26.11 35.66 9.85
CA LEU A 257 24.83 35.57 10.57
C LEU A 257 24.97 34.67 11.82
N LEU A 258 25.57 33.48 11.64
CA LEU A 258 25.88 32.55 12.73
C LEU A 258 26.76 33.18 13.82
N ALA A 259 27.75 33.99 13.43
CA ALA A 259 28.61 34.72 14.35
C ALA A 259 27.82 35.60 15.34
N GLY A 260 26.61 36.03 14.96
CA GLY A 260 25.72 36.82 15.79
C GLY A 260 24.69 36.03 16.59
N TRP A 261 24.61 34.70 16.47
CA TRP A 261 23.58 33.85 17.11
C TRP A 261 24.09 33.14 18.35
N ASP A 262 23.22 32.98 19.34
CA ASP A 262 23.50 32.30 20.61
C ASP A 262 23.04 30.83 20.60
N VAL A 263 21.93 30.54 19.90
CA VAL A 263 21.38 29.20 19.68
C VAL A 263 20.91 29.06 18.24
N CYS A 264 21.21 27.92 17.62
CA CYS A 264 20.75 27.56 16.29
C CYS A 264 19.50 26.66 16.38
N LEU A 265 18.46 27.02 15.62
CA LEU A 265 17.17 26.34 15.63
C LEU A 265 17.01 25.46 14.39
N LEU A 266 16.39 24.29 14.57
CA LEU A 266 15.87 23.43 13.50
C LEU A 266 14.38 23.17 13.77
N PRO A 267 13.51 24.18 13.56
CA PRO A 267 12.10 24.14 13.90
C PRO A 267 11.30 23.49 12.76
N PHE A 268 11.54 22.21 12.50
CA PHE A 268 10.82 21.49 11.45
C PHE A 268 9.48 20.99 11.95
N ALA A 269 8.41 21.28 11.21
CA ALA A 269 7.07 20.76 11.48
C ALA A 269 7.08 19.23 11.31
N LEU A 270 6.52 18.48 12.25
CA LEU A 270 6.47 17.01 12.19
C LEU A 270 5.30 16.56 11.29
N ASN A 271 5.57 16.41 9.99
CA ASN A 271 4.58 16.04 8.98
C ASN A 271 5.21 15.11 7.92
N GLU A 272 4.43 14.72 6.90
CA GLU A 272 4.91 13.80 5.86
C GLU A 272 6.15 14.32 5.12
N ALA A 273 6.21 15.64 4.85
CA ALA A 273 7.30 16.27 4.11
C ALA A 273 8.64 16.30 4.87
N THR A 274 8.61 16.21 6.21
CA THR A 274 9.82 16.19 7.05
C THR A 274 10.20 14.80 7.53
N ARG A 275 9.38 13.77 7.27
CA ARG A 275 9.66 12.38 7.67
C ARG A 275 11.02 11.86 7.19
N PHE A 276 11.47 12.31 6.03
CA PHE A 276 12.69 11.88 5.36
C PHE A 276 13.77 12.98 5.26
N ILE A 277 13.60 14.09 5.98
CA ILE A 277 14.51 15.23 5.85
C ILE A 277 15.85 14.97 6.54
N SER A 278 16.94 15.26 5.84
CA SER A 278 18.32 15.18 6.33
C SER A 278 19.00 16.56 6.22
N PRO A 279 18.77 17.46 7.19
CA PRO A 279 19.13 18.87 7.05
C PRO A 279 20.65 19.11 7.10
N THR A 280 21.20 19.78 6.08
CA THR A 280 22.62 20.20 6.04
C THR A 280 23.00 21.10 7.23
N LYS A 281 22.02 21.86 7.73
CA LYS A 281 22.14 22.90 8.76
C LYS A 281 22.75 22.37 10.03
N VAL A 282 22.48 21.12 10.40
CA VAL A 282 23.08 20.51 11.61
C VAL A 282 24.60 20.58 11.55
N LEU A 283 25.19 20.16 10.43
CA LEU A 283 26.65 20.16 10.27
C LEU A 283 27.22 21.56 10.10
N GLU A 284 26.47 22.46 9.46
CA GLU A 284 26.83 23.88 9.29
C GLU A 284 26.87 24.59 10.66
N TYR A 285 25.92 24.31 11.54
CA TYR A 285 25.88 24.82 12.91
C TYR A 285 26.96 24.19 13.80
N MET A 286 27.25 22.89 13.62
CA MET A 286 28.36 22.23 14.29
C MET A 286 29.72 22.82 13.88
N ALA A 287 29.90 23.18 12.62
CA ALA A 287 31.12 23.86 12.15
C ALA A 287 31.29 25.27 12.73
N ALA A 288 30.19 25.90 13.17
CA ALA A 288 30.19 27.16 13.91
C ALA A 288 30.30 26.96 15.44
N GLU A 289 30.30 25.71 15.94
CA GLU A 289 30.34 25.34 17.35
C GLU A 289 29.22 25.98 18.20
N LEU A 290 28.03 26.15 17.63
CA LEU A 290 26.87 26.73 18.32
C LEU A 290 25.91 25.66 18.85
N PRO A 291 25.27 25.87 20.02
CA PRO A 291 24.22 25.00 20.51
C PRO A 291 23.09 24.86 19.50
N ILE A 292 22.60 23.63 19.30
CA ILE A 292 21.56 23.31 18.33
C ILE A 292 20.36 22.73 19.05
N VAL A 293 19.17 23.27 18.77
CA VAL A 293 17.88 22.74 19.22
C VAL A 293 17.06 22.35 18.00
N SER A 294 16.60 21.10 17.96
CA SER A 294 15.84 20.54 16.84
C SER A 294 14.54 19.91 17.33
N THR A 295 13.51 19.96 16.50
CA THR A 295 12.38 19.04 16.61
C THR A 295 12.85 17.59 16.33
N ASP A 296 12.03 16.59 16.68
CA ASP A 296 12.37 15.16 16.59
C ASP A 296 12.44 14.62 15.14
N ILE A 297 13.42 15.13 14.38
CA ILE A 297 13.76 14.66 13.03
C ILE A 297 14.66 13.44 13.14
N ALA A 298 14.23 12.31 12.57
CA ALA A 298 14.93 11.03 12.69
C ALA A 298 16.40 11.08 12.23
N ASP A 299 16.69 11.78 11.13
CA ASP A 299 18.05 11.91 10.57
C ASP A 299 18.88 13.00 11.27
N VAL A 300 18.34 13.65 12.31
CA VAL A 300 19.08 14.48 13.27
C VAL A 300 19.23 13.74 14.61
N ALA A 301 18.12 13.27 15.17
CA ALA A 301 18.06 12.64 16.48
C ALA A 301 18.93 11.37 16.57
N ARG A 302 18.90 10.52 15.54
CA ARG A 302 19.67 9.26 15.54
C ARG A 302 21.19 9.48 15.46
N PRO A 303 21.73 10.24 14.47
CA PRO A 303 23.17 10.43 14.37
C PRO A 303 23.73 11.45 15.38
N TYR A 304 22.95 12.46 15.76
CA TYR A 304 23.45 13.64 16.46
C TYR A 304 22.76 13.96 17.79
N GLY A 305 21.78 13.16 18.25
CA GLY A 305 21.05 13.43 19.50
C GLY A 305 21.89 13.42 20.79
N HIS A 306 23.16 12.98 20.72
CA HIS A 306 24.11 13.08 21.82
C HIS A 306 24.79 14.46 21.93
N VAL A 307 24.63 15.33 20.92
CA VAL A 307 25.24 16.67 20.85
C VAL A 307 24.23 17.76 20.43
N VAL A 308 23.12 17.38 19.80
CA VAL A 308 21.97 18.24 19.46
C VAL A 308 20.86 17.99 20.45
N ALA A 309 20.26 19.05 21.00
CA ALA A 309 19.08 18.92 21.85
C ALA A 309 17.85 18.62 20.98
N ILE A 310 17.19 17.50 21.25
CA ILE A 310 16.00 17.05 20.52
C ILE A 310 14.76 17.25 21.38
N ALA A 311 13.80 18.03 20.88
CA ALA A 311 12.54 18.29 21.52
C ALA A 311 11.37 17.65 20.75
N ARG A 312 10.40 17.12 21.49
CA ARG A 312 9.21 16.44 20.94
C ARG A 312 7.95 17.29 20.95
N ASP A 313 7.97 18.37 21.71
CA ASP A 313 6.88 19.33 21.89
C ASP A 313 7.44 20.74 22.10
N THR A 314 6.54 21.72 22.12
CA THR A 314 6.88 23.15 22.26
C THR A 314 7.56 23.45 23.59
N ASP A 315 7.07 22.87 24.69
CA ASP A 315 7.62 23.10 26.04
C ASP A 315 9.04 22.53 26.15
N GLY A 316 9.27 21.33 25.61
CA GLY A 316 10.60 20.75 25.53
C GLY A 316 11.56 21.55 24.66
N PHE A 317 11.06 22.17 23.59
CA PHE A 317 11.86 23.02 22.70
C PHE A 317 12.27 24.32 23.39
N LEU A 318 11.34 24.94 24.13
CA LEU A 318 11.59 26.09 25.00
C LEU A 318 12.66 25.78 26.04
N ALA A 319 12.46 24.72 26.82
CA ALA A 319 13.40 24.28 27.85
C ALA A 319 14.80 23.97 27.29
N ALA A 320 14.88 23.39 26.09
CA ALA A 320 16.14 23.14 25.41
C ALA A 320 16.86 24.44 24.99
N CYS A 321 16.12 25.45 24.53
CA CYS A 321 16.66 26.78 24.22
C CYS A 321 17.17 27.48 25.49
N GLU A 322 16.42 27.45 26.59
CA GLU A 322 16.84 27.98 27.88
C GLU A 322 18.12 27.29 28.38
N ALA A 323 18.19 25.95 28.28
CA ALA A 323 19.36 25.18 28.68
C ALA A 323 20.59 25.50 27.80
N ALA A 324 20.39 25.73 26.50
CA ALA A 324 21.44 26.15 25.59
C ALA A 324 21.99 27.55 25.93
N MET A 325 21.10 28.47 26.31
CA MET A 325 21.45 29.82 26.77
C MET A 325 22.19 29.81 28.12
N ALA A 326 21.78 28.95 29.05
CA ALA A 326 22.40 28.80 30.38
C ALA A 326 23.68 27.93 30.39
N MET A 327 24.16 27.49 29.23
CA MET A 327 25.28 26.56 29.13
C MET A 327 26.59 27.20 29.60
N THR A 328 27.23 26.57 30.60
CA THR A 328 28.55 26.99 31.12
C THR A 328 29.64 26.94 30.04
N PRO A 329 30.67 27.81 30.08
CA PRO A 329 31.78 27.79 29.12
C PRO A 329 32.45 26.43 28.94
N GLU A 330 32.60 25.65 30.02
CA GLU A 330 33.23 24.32 29.99
C GLU A 330 32.40 23.31 29.18
N ARG A 331 31.08 23.30 29.40
CA ARG A 331 30.13 22.48 28.63
C ARG A 331 30.10 22.91 27.16
N ARG A 332 30.14 24.23 26.88
CA ARG A 332 30.18 24.75 25.51
C ARG A 332 31.47 24.33 24.79
N ALA A 333 32.61 24.38 25.47
CA ALA A 333 33.89 23.91 24.93
C ALA A 333 33.90 22.39 24.68
N ALA A 334 33.32 21.59 25.58
CA ALA A 334 33.19 20.15 25.41
C ALA A 334 32.29 19.79 24.21
N MET A 335 31.14 20.47 24.09
CA MET A 335 30.24 20.35 22.95
C MET A 335 30.95 20.71 21.64
N GLY A 336 31.67 21.84 21.60
CA GLY A 336 32.46 22.26 20.43
C GLY A 336 33.55 21.24 20.04
N ALA A 337 34.19 20.59 21.01
CA ALA A 337 35.14 19.50 20.73
C ALA A 337 34.45 18.28 20.08
N THR A 338 33.28 17.88 20.56
CA THR A 338 32.47 16.81 19.94
C THR A 338 32.03 17.18 18.53
N MET A 339 31.53 18.41 18.34
CA MET A 339 31.11 18.92 17.03
C MET A 339 32.25 18.92 16.02
N ARG A 340 33.45 19.38 16.42
CA ARG A 340 34.67 19.33 15.58
C ARG A 340 35.02 17.91 15.15
N ALA A 341 34.93 16.94 16.06
CA ALA A 341 35.19 15.54 15.72
C ALA A 341 34.20 14.99 14.69
N ILE A 342 32.92 15.35 14.80
CA ILE A 342 31.87 14.95 13.84
C ILE A 342 32.13 15.57 12.46
N VAL A 343 32.30 16.90 12.39
CA VAL A 343 32.45 17.58 11.08
C VAL A 343 33.76 17.23 10.40
N ALA A 344 34.82 16.91 11.15
CA ALA A 344 36.08 16.41 10.60
C ALA A 344 35.94 15.05 9.88
N GLY A 345 34.90 14.28 10.20
CA GLY A 345 34.57 13.02 9.52
C GLY A 345 33.75 13.17 8.24
N THR A 346 33.38 14.40 7.87
CA THR A 346 32.52 14.70 6.69
C THR A 346 33.24 15.62 5.71
N SER A 347 33.01 15.45 4.41
CA SER A 347 33.63 16.30 3.39
C SER A 347 32.92 16.12 2.06
N TRP A 348 32.50 17.24 1.45
CA TRP A 348 31.93 17.22 0.09
C TRP A 348 32.90 16.64 -0.95
N ASP A 349 34.20 16.92 -0.83
CA ASP A 349 35.21 16.35 -1.74
C ASP A 349 35.29 14.82 -1.63
N VAL A 350 35.33 14.26 -0.41
CA VAL A 350 35.31 12.81 -0.17
C VAL A 350 34.02 12.18 -0.69
N THR A 351 32.87 12.82 -0.47
CA THR A 351 31.57 12.38 -1.00
C THR A 351 31.58 12.32 -2.53
N VAL A 352 32.06 13.38 -3.18
CA VAL A 352 32.13 13.48 -4.65
C VAL A 352 33.10 12.46 -5.21
N ASP A 353 34.25 12.23 -4.57
CA ASP A 353 35.19 11.20 -5.00
C ASP A 353 34.61 9.79 -4.88
N ALA A 354 33.84 9.52 -3.83
CA ALA A 354 33.13 8.25 -3.68
C ALA A 354 32.06 8.07 -4.76
N MET A 355 31.24 9.09 -5.02
CA MET A 355 30.26 9.08 -6.11
C MET A 355 30.94 8.87 -7.46
N ARG A 356 32.03 9.58 -7.74
CA ARG A 356 32.80 9.45 -9.00
C ARG A 356 33.37 8.06 -9.20
N ARG A 357 33.86 7.41 -8.13
CA ARG A 357 34.28 6.00 -8.19
C ARG A 357 33.12 5.08 -8.59
N LEU A 358 31.93 5.30 -8.03
CA LEU A 358 30.73 4.54 -8.40
C LEU A 358 30.30 4.79 -9.85
N LEU A 359 30.34 6.05 -10.31
CA LEU A 359 30.06 6.39 -11.72
C LEU A 359 31.02 5.66 -12.68
N ALA A 360 32.30 5.55 -12.31
CA ALA A 360 33.30 4.88 -13.14
C ALA A 360 33.23 3.34 -13.10
N GLN A 361 32.81 2.77 -11.97
CA GLN A 361 32.76 1.31 -11.76
C GLN A 361 31.44 0.69 -12.21
N THR A 362 30.35 1.46 -12.23
CA THR A 362 29.03 0.95 -12.60
C THR A 362 28.99 0.67 -14.09
N ARG A 363 28.70 -0.59 -14.44
CA ARG A 363 28.46 -0.97 -15.83
C ARG A 363 27.01 -0.67 -16.18
N PRO A 364 26.74 0.07 -17.27
CA PRO A 364 25.38 0.37 -17.69
C PRO A 364 24.56 -0.92 -17.88
N GLY A 365 23.34 -0.98 -17.35
CA GLY A 365 22.37 -2.01 -17.76
C GLY A 365 22.15 -1.90 -19.28
N ARG A 366 22.49 -2.96 -20.04
CA ARG A 366 22.57 -3.02 -21.53
C ARG A 366 21.83 -1.87 -22.24
N SER A 367 22.59 -0.92 -22.78
CA SER A 367 22.08 0.32 -23.42
C SER A 367 21.16 0.08 -24.63
N THR A 368 21.11 -1.13 -25.17
CA THR A 368 20.22 -1.51 -26.27
C THR A 368 18.80 -1.90 -25.84
N GLY A 369 18.52 -2.04 -24.54
CA GLY A 369 17.19 -2.42 -24.00
C GLY A 369 16.42 -1.30 -23.28
N ARG A 370 17.02 -0.10 -23.11
CA ARG A 370 16.44 0.97 -22.27
C ARG A 370 15.16 1.60 -22.85
N PHE A 371 15.00 1.57 -24.18
CA PHE A 371 13.85 2.19 -24.87
C PHE A 371 13.04 1.24 -25.74
N SER A 372 13.47 -0.02 -25.93
CA SER A 372 12.68 -1.03 -26.63
C SER A 372 11.37 -1.38 -25.90
N ASN A 373 11.28 -1.09 -24.60
CA ASN A 373 10.04 -1.20 -23.81
C ASN A 373 9.29 0.14 -23.63
N ALA A 374 9.83 1.26 -24.12
CA ALA A 374 9.20 2.56 -24.01
C ALA A 374 8.54 3.03 -25.31
N GLY A 375 9.03 2.56 -26.48
CA GLY A 375 8.48 2.88 -27.81
C GLY A 375 7.38 1.94 -28.33
N ASN A 376 7.15 0.79 -27.69
CA ASN A 376 6.06 -0.15 -28.00
C ASN A 376 5.00 -0.25 -26.88
N ALA A 377 4.95 0.78 -26.02
CA ALA A 377 3.88 1.02 -25.05
C ALA A 377 2.58 1.56 -25.70
N GLY A 378 2.48 1.41 -27.03
CA GLY A 378 1.25 1.38 -27.79
C GLY A 378 1.27 0.13 -28.67
N ASN A 379 0.36 -0.81 -28.41
CA ASN A 379 0.13 -2.06 -29.15
C ASN A 379 1.23 -3.14 -29.16
N ALA A 380 0.92 -4.22 -28.43
CA ALA A 380 1.30 -5.62 -28.66
C ALA A 380 2.75 -6.08 -28.34
N GLY A 381 2.84 -7.00 -27.37
CA GLY A 381 3.85 -8.08 -27.38
C GLY A 381 4.66 -8.30 -26.09
N MET A 382 4.05 -8.89 -25.05
CA MET A 382 4.79 -9.62 -24.00
C MET A 382 4.22 -11.03 -23.86
N ALA A 383 4.64 -11.90 -24.76
CA ALA A 383 4.77 -13.33 -24.50
C ALA A 383 6.27 -13.67 -24.52
N ALA A 384 6.71 -14.41 -23.51
CA ALA A 384 7.97 -15.13 -23.40
C ALA A 384 9.27 -14.30 -23.27
N SER A 385 9.75 -14.15 -22.03
CA SER A 385 11.08 -14.67 -21.59
C SER A 385 11.41 -14.17 -20.19
N ALA A 386 10.85 -14.85 -19.18
CA ALA A 386 11.31 -14.77 -17.79
C ALA A 386 11.52 -16.19 -17.26
N SER A 387 12.53 -16.86 -17.82
CA SER A 387 13.19 -17.97 -17.14
C SER A 387 14.69 -17.71 -17.21
N ALA A 388 15.36 -17.92 -16.07
CA ALA A 388 16.80 -17.76 -15.84
C ALA A 388 17.34 -16.34 -15.58
N ALA A 389 17.17 -15.86 -14.33
CA ALA A 389 18.25 -15.20 -13.56
C ALA A 389 17.80 -14.86 -12.11
N CYS A 390 17.39 -15.86 -11.34
CA CYS A 390 17.24 -15.72 -9.88
C CYS A 390 17.97 -16.87 -9.18
N ALA A 391 19.29 -16.78 -9.18
CA ALA A 391 20.13 -17.60 -8.32
C ALA A 391 21.19 -16.69 -7.69
N GLY A 392 21.05 -16.44 -6.38
CA GLY A 392 22.10 -15.93 -5.52
C GLY A 392 22.15 -14.41 -5.32
N SER A 393 21.48 -13.92 -4.28
CA SER A 393 22.18 -13.24 -3.18
C SER A 393 21.21 -13.10 -2.00
N GLY A 394 21.55 -13.76 -0.89
CA GLY A 394 20.84 -13.61 0.37
C GLY A 394 21.04 -12.19 0.90
N ALA A 395 19.95 -11.53 1.24
CA ALA A 395 19.98 -10.23 1.90
C ALA A 395 20.70 -10.38 3.26
N THR A 396 21.91 -9.84 3.34
CA THR A 396 22.68 -9.75 4.58
C THR A 396 22.22 -8.52 5.35
N VAL A 397 21.60 -8.74 6.51
CA VAL A 397 21.30 -7.69 7.50
C VAL A 397 22.61 -7.27 8.16
N ASN A 398 22.86 -5.96 8.21
CA ASN A 398 24.04 -5.35 8.83
C ASN A 398 24.07 -5.63 10.36
N PRO A 399 25.12 -6.28 10.89
CA PRO A 399 25.20 -6.68 12.30
C PRO A 399 25.56 -5.53 13.27
N LEU A 400 25.70 -4.28 12.81
CA LEU A 400 26.10 -3.14 13.67
C LEU A 400 24.93 -2.34 14.27
N ARG A 401 23.69 -2.85 14.24
CA ARG A 401 22.61 -2.37 15.12
C ARG A 401 22.45 -3.28 16.33
N SER A 402 23.04 -2.89 17.45
CA SER A 402 22.59 -3.24 18.81
C SER A 402 22.64 -1.93 19.61
N GLN A 403 21.69 -1.54 20.47
CA GLN A 403 20.79 -2.30 21.33
C GLN A 403 19.51 -1.47 21.62
N SER A 404 18.42 -1.69 20.90
CA SER A 404 17.12 -1.78 21.58
C SER A 404 16.86 -3.27 21.71
N GLY A 405 16.86 -3.81 22.93
CA GLY A 405 16.61 -5.22 23.15
C GLY A 405 15.31 -5.63 22.43
N ALA A 406 15.32 -6.76 21.72
CA ALA A 406 14.11 -7.28 21.12
C ALA A 406 13.06 -7.43 22.23
N GLN A 407 11.91 -6.78 22.07
CA GLN A 407 10.86 -6.88 23.07
C GLN A 407 10.38 -8.33 23.06
N ARG A 408 10.50 -9.00 24.21
CA ARG A 408 9.92 -10.33 24.38
C ARG A 408 8.41 -10.19 24.51
N VAL A 409 7.69 -10.93 23.69
CA VAL A 409 6.22 -11.01 23.71
C VAL A 409 5.85 -12.47 23.65
N GLN A 410 4.85 -12.91 24.41
CA GLN A 410 4.52 -14.33 24.42
C GLN A 410 3.86 -14.75 23.11
N THR A 411 2.97 -13.93 22.56
CA THR A 411 2.37 -14.19 21.24
C THR A 411 2.30 -12.94 20.39
N VAL A 412 2.80 -13.05 19.17
CA VAL A 412 2.65 -12.02 18.13
C VAL A 412 1.58 -12.47 17.15
N ILE A 413 0.61 -11.61 16.87
CA ILE A 413 -0.40 -11.84 15.83
C ILE A 413 -0.13 -10.85 14.70
N VAL A 414 0.05 -11.36 13.48
CA VAL A 414 0.25 -10.53 12.28
C VAL A 414 -1.04 -10.47 11.47
N GLY A 415 -1.62 -9.27 11.40
CA GLY A 415 -2.85 -8.92 10.71
C GLY A 415 -4.05 -8.78 11.65
N ALA A 416 -4.65 -7.59 11.67
CA ALA A 416 -5.82 -7.22 12.48
C ALA A 416 -7.13 -7.32 11.68
N GLY A 417 -7.24 -8.32 10.80
CA GLY A 417 -8.50 -8.73 10.18
C GLY A 417 -9.41 -9.51 11.14
N PRO A 418 -10.58 -10.01 10.67
CA PRO A 418 -11.52 -10.78 11.49
C PRO A 418 -10.86 -11.93 12.29
N THR A 419 -9.95 -12.66 11.63
CA THR A 419 -9.21 -13.76 12.26
C THR A 419 -8.29 -13.28 13.37
N GLY A 420 -7.51 -12.23 13.13
CA GLY A 420 -6.52 -11.72 14.09
C GLY A 420 -7.19 -11.05 15.29
N LEU A 421 -8.28 -10.31 15.07
CA LEU A 421 -9.11 -9.75 16.13
C LEU A 421 -9.73 -10.84 17.01
N SER A 422 -10.27 -11.89 16.40
CA SER A 422 -10.78 -13.05 17.13
C SER A 422 -9.66 -13.74 17.93
N ALA A 423 -8.50 -13.98 17.33
CA ALA A 423 -7.36 -14.57 18.04
C ALA A 423 -6.91 -13.71 19.23
N ALA A 424 -6.80 -12.38 19.04
CA ALA A 424 -6.42 -11.44 20.09
C ALA A 424 -7.44 -11.39 21.24
N TYR A 425 -8.74 -11.48 20.93
CA TYR A 425 -9.83 -11.53 21.92
C TYR A 425 -9.75 -12.78 22.82
N HIS A 426 -9.33 -13.92 22.28
CA HIS A 426 -9.19 -15.16 23.05
C HIS A 426 -7.86 -15.28 23.81
N LEU A 427 -6.90 -14.39 23.55
CA LEU A 427 -5.59 -14.38 24.20
C LEU A 427 -5.49 -13.29 25.28
N GLY A 428 -4.50 -13.42 26.17
CA GLY A 428 -4.30 -12.52 27.30
C GLY A 428 -3.35 -11.34 27.04
N GLU A 429 -2.95 -10.66 28.11
CA GLU A 429 -2.10 -9.45 28.09
C GLU A 429 -0.70 -9.66 27.47
N GLY A 430 -0.20 -10.91 27.43
CA GLY A 430 1.07 -11.27 26.82
C GLY A 430 1.07 -11.27 25.28
N THR A 431 0.00 -10.80 24.66
CA THR A 431 -0.20 -10.79 23.20
C THR A 431 -0.04 -9.40 22.62
N ILE A 432 0.54 -9.32 21.43
CA ILE A 432 0.53 -8.13 20.58
C ILE A 432 -0.10 -8.44 19.23
N LEU A 433 -1.06 -7.61 18.82
CA LEU A 433 -1.69 -7.64 17.50
C LEU A 433 -1.12 -6.51 16.64
N LEU A 434 -0.52 -6.86 15.50
CA LEU A 434 0.16 -5.94 14.61
C LEU A 434 -0.55 -5.89 13.25
N ASP A 435 -0.75 -4.70 12.69
CA ASP A 435 -1.24 -4.56 11.31
C ASP A 435 -0.67 -3.32 10.63
N LYS A 436 -0.32 -3.45 9.35
CA LYS A 436 0.28 -2.36 8.56
C LYS A 436 -0.67 -1.21 8.23
N ASN A 437 -1.98 -1.44 8.31
CA ASN A 437 -2.98 -0.42 7.98
C ASN A 437 -3.24 0.50 9.17
N ALA A 438 -3.91 1.64 8.93
CA ALA A 438 -4.26 2.59 9.99
C ALA A 438 -5.42 2.14 10.90
N SER A 439 -6.27 1.21 10.43
CA SER A 439 -7.42 0.70 11.20
C SER A 439 -7.60 -0.81 11.08
N VAL A 440 -8.17 -1.41 12.12
CA VAL A 440 -8.49 -2.84 12.19
C VAL A 440 -9.59 -3.21 11.19
N GLY A 441 -9.68 -4.49 10.84
CA GLY A 441 -10.76 -5.05 10.03
C GLY A 441 -10.29 -5.72 8.73
N GLY A 442 -9.05 -5.53 8.30
CA GLY A 442 -8.54 -6.13 7.07
C GLY A 442 -9.42 -5.76 5.85
N TRP A 443 -9.97 -6.76 5.16
CA TRP A 443 -10.92 -6.53 4.07
C TRP A 443 -12.36 -6.28 4.52
N CYS A 444 -12.65 -6.47 5.80
CA CYS A 444 -13.96 -6.21 6.42
C CYS A 444 -14.07 -4.76 6.94
N ARG A 445 -13.24 -3.85 6.41
CA ARG A 445 -13.29 -2.42 6.71
C ARG A 445 -14.35 -1.70 5.89
N SER A 446 -14.67 -0.49 6.35
CA SER A 446 -15.60 0.43 5.69
C SER A 446 -14.97 1.81 5.50
N ILE A 447 -15.44 2.52 4.50
CA ILE A 447 -15.03 3.86 4.07
C ILE A 447 -16.23 4.78 4.25
N HIS A 448 -15.99 5.96 4.82
CA HIS A 448 -16.97 7.04 4.89
C HIS A 448 -16.59 8.15 3.92
N ASP A 449 -17.51 8.52 3.03
CA ASP A 449 -17.24 9.49 1.97
C ASP A 449 -18.52 10.25 1.62
N GLN A 450 -18.52 11.58 1.77
CA GLN A 450 -19.67 12.46 1.53
C GLN A 450 -20.99 11.98 2.20
N GLY A 451 -20.89 11.41 3.40
CA GLY A 451 -22.03 10.87 4.16
C GLY A 451 -22.47 9.46 3.76
N PHE A 452 -21.88 8.88 2.71
CA PHE A 452 -22.05 7.47 2.36
C PHE A 452 -21.11 6.59 3.18
N THR A 453 -21.56 5.37 3.47
CA THR A 453 -20.71 4.30 4.02
C THR A 453 -20.61 3.18 3.00
N PHE A 454 -19.39 2.86 2.57
CA PHE A 454 -19.09 1.74 1.67
C PHE A 454 -18.20 0.73 2.38
N ASP A 455 -18.51 -0.56 2.29
CA ASP A 455 -17.52 -1.56 2.68
C ASP A 455 -16.44 -1.70 1.60
N HIS A 456 -15.28 -2.24 1.95
CA HIS A 456 -14.22 -2.51 0.98
C HIS A 456 -14.67 -3.47 -0.15
N ALA A 457 -15.66 -4.32 0.12
CA ALA A 457 -16.44 -5.14 -0.81
C ALA A 457 -17.78 -5.49 -0.16
N GLY A 458 -18.71 -6.16 -0.84
CA GLY A 458 -19.99 -6.54 -0.24
C GLY A 458 -19.84 -7.57 0.89
N HIS A 459 -20.16 -7.17 2.13
CA HIS A 459 -20.09 -8.03 3.32
C HIS A 459 -21.46 -8.17 4.00
N ILE A 460 -21.71 -9.37 4.53
CA ILE A 460 -22.91 -9.70 5.31
C ILE A 460 -22.54 -10.64 6.47
N MET A 461 -23.31 -10.59 7.55
CA MET A 461 -23.21 -11.54 8.65
C MET A 461 -24.20 -12.68 8.45
N PHE A 462 -23.73 -13.92 8.43
CA PHE A 462 -24.59 -15.09 8.56
C PHE A 462 -23.77 -16.21 9.21
N SER A 463 -24.42 -17.03 10.03
CA SER A 463 -23.83 -18.24 10.59
C SER A 463 -24.94 -19.13 11.17
N ASN A 464 -24.69 -20.44 11.17
CA ASN A 464 -25.48 -21.40 11.93
C ASN A 464 -24.77 -21.81 13.24
N ASP A 465 -23.56 -21.30 13.48
CA ASP A 465 -22.78 -21.61 14.67
C ASP A 465 -23.29 -20.76 15.85
N PRO A 466 -23.80 -21.39 16.94
CA PRO A 466 -24.33 -20.64 18.09
C PRO A 466 -23.30 -19.73 18.76
N TYR A 467 -22.02 -20.12 18.75
CA TYR A 467 -20.95 -19.30 19.31
C TYR A 467 -20.77 -18.02 18.47
N VAL A 468 -20.76 -18.12 17.14
CA VAL A 468 -20.64 -16.94 16.28
C VAL A 468 -21.85 -16.01 16.40
N LEU A 469 -23.06 -16.55 16.51
CA LEU A 469 -24.27 -15.75 16.74
C LEU A 469 -24.20 -14.97 18.05
N SER A 470 -23.77 -15.62 19.14
CA SER A 470 -23.56 -14.93 20.43
C SER A 470 -22.47 -13.85 20.36
N LEU A 471 -21.45 -14.08 19.52
CA LEU A 471 -20.39 -13.12 19.29
C LEU A 471 -20.91 -11.88 18.56
N TYR A 472 -21.77 -12.03 17.55
CA TYR A 472 -22.41 -10.88 16.88
C TYR A 472 -23.23 -10.03 17.85
N GLU A 473 -24.04 -10.66 18.71
CA GLU A 473 -24.83 -9.97 19.72
C GLU A 473 -23.95 -9.21 20.72
N MET A 474 -22.85 -9.82 21.17
CA MET A 474 -21.91 -9.19 22.08
C MET A 474 -21.21 -7.97 21.45
N LEU A 475 -20.71 -8.11 20.21
CA LEU A 475 -19.91 -7.08 19.56
C LEU A 475 -20.73 -5.87 19.08
N LEU A 476 -22.00 -6.08 18.73
CA LEU A 476 -22.85 -5.03 18.14
C LEU A 476 -24.00 -4.60 19.04
N GLY A 477 -24.50 -5.45 19.94
CA GLY A 477 -25.65 -5.18 20.79
C GLY A 477 -26.84 -4.62 19.98
N PRO A 478 -27.36 -3.42 20.32
CA PRO A 478 -28.49 -2.82 19.60
C PRO A 478 -28.16 -2.39 18.16
N ASN A 479 -26.88 -2.35 17.77
CA ASN A 479 -26.45 -2.05 16.40
C ASN A 479 -26.61 -3.25 15.45
N LEU A 480 -26.94 -4.45 15.97
CA LEU A 480 -27.17 -5.65 15.16
C LEU A 480 -28.53 -5.60 14.47
N HIS A 481 -28.55 -5.61 13.14
CA HIS A 481 -29.78 -5.65 12.35
C HIS A 481 -29.85 -6.91 11.50
N TRP A 482 -30.96 -7.64 11.58
CA TRP A 482 -31.23 -8.85 10.80
C TRP A 482 -32.34 -8.60 9.77
N GLN A 483 -32.14 -9.08 8.55
CA GLN A 483 -33.11 -8.93 7.47
C GLN A 483 -33.12 -10.11 6.49
N ASN A 484 -34.20 -10.20 5.71
CA ASN A 484 -34.34 -11.22 4.68
C ASN A 484 -33.55 -10.82 3.43
N ARG A 485 -32.90 -11.81 2.83
CA ARG A 485 -32.06 -11.60 1.66
C ARG A 485 -32.89 -11.33 0.41
N GLU A 486 -32.47 -10.29 -0.33
CA GLU A 486 -32.97 -9.98 -1.67
C GLU A 486 -31.80 -10.01 -2.67
N ALA A 487 -31.46 -11.21 -3.12
CA ALA A 487 -30.36 -11.47 -4.05
C ALA A 487 -30.91 -11.87 -5.43
N TRP A 488 -30.34 -11.31 -6.48
CA TRP A 488 -30.89 -11.40 -7.84
C TRP A 488 -29.82 -11.67 -8.89
N VAL A 489 -30.23 -12.11 -10.06
CA VAL A 489 -29.41 -12.26 -11.27
C VAL A 489 -30.00 -11.37 -12.34
N TYR A 490 -29.15 -10.60 -13.02
CA TYR A 490 -29.54 -9.82 -14.20
C TYR A 490 -29.00 -10.50 -15.44
N SER A 491 -29.89 -11.08 -16.26
CA SER A 491 -29.52 -11.73 -17.52
C SER A 491 -30.65 -11.55 -18.51
N LYS A 492 -30.33 -11.44 -19.81
CA LYS A 492 -31.32 -11.29 -20.88
C LYS A 492 -32.29 -10.11 -20.64
N GLN A 493 -31.75 -9.03 -20.05
CA GLN A 493 -32.49 -7.82 -19.70
C GLN A 493 -33.64 -8.02 -18.70
N VAL A 494 -33.60 -9.10 -17.91
CA VAL A 494 -34.57 -9.37 -16.86
C VAL A 494 -33.87 -9.66 -15.53
N TYR A 495 -34.56 -9.35 -14.43
CA TYR A 495 -34.13 -9.68 -13.08
C TYR A 495 -34.84 -10.98 -12.65
N THR A 496 -34.07 -12.01 -12.33
CA THR A 496 -34.58 -13.23 -11.69
C THR A 496 -33.98 -13.41 -10.29
N ARG A 497 -34.72 -14.07 -9.39
CA ARG A 497 -34.24 -14.31 -8.02
C ARG A 497 -33.04 -15.25 -8.03
N TYR A 498 -32.15 -15.09 -7.06
CA TYR A 498 -31.13 -16.11 -6.78
C TYR A 498 -31.73 -17.25 -5.93
N PRO A 499 -31.44 -18.53 -6.23
CA PRO A 499 -30.49 -19.00 -7.24
C PRO A 499 -31.08 -19.16 -8.65
N PHE A 500 -30.29 -18.83 -9.69
CA PHE A 500 -30.71 -18.84 -11.10
C PHE A 500 -31.37 -20.16 -11.51
N GLN A 501 -30.76 -21.28 -11.13
CA GLN A 501 -31.21 -22.62 -11.47
C GLN A 501 -32.63 -22.93 -10.96
N GLY A 502 -33.05 -22.36 -9.83
CA GLY A 502 -34.39 -22.58 -9.25
C GLY A 502 -35.37 -21.45 -9.54
N ALA A 503 -35.00 -20.43 -10.33
CA ALA A 503 -35.78 -19.22 -10.53
C ALA A 503 -35.76 -18.78 -12.00
N LEU A 504 -36.20 -19.67 -12.89
CA LEU A 504 -36.21 -19.45 -14.33
C LEU A 504 -37.40 -18.61 -14.81
N TYR A 505 -38.42 -18.44 -13.98
CA TYR A 505 -39.62 -17.66 -14.30
C TYR A 505 -39.27 -16.23 -14.70
N GLY A 506 -39.84 -15.78 -15.82
CA GLY A 506 -39.61 -14.46 -16.39
C GLY A 506 -38.44 -14.38 -17.39
N LEU A 507 -37.63 -15.43 -17.54
CA LEU A 507 -36.66 -15.54 -18.63
C LEU A 507 -37.36 -15.73 -19.99
N PRO A 508 -36.68 -15.43 -21.12
CA PRO A 508 -37.21 -15.72 -22.44
C PRO A 508 -37.58 -17.21 -22.58
N PRO A 509 -38.74 -17.56 -23.19
CA PRO A 509 -39.21 -18.95 -23.27
C PRO A 509 -38.18 -19.93 -23.84
N LYS A 510 -37.39 -19.50 -24.84
CA LYS A 510 -36.31 -20.32 -25.41
C LYS A 510 -35.24 -20.67 -24.37
N VAL A 511 -34.85 -19.72 -23.52
CA VAL A 511 -33.84 -19.91 -22.47
C VAL A 511 -34.37 -20.88 -21.41
N ILE A 512 -35.64 -20.73 -21.01
CA ILE A 512 -36.31 -21.64 -20.07
C ILE A 512 -36.29 -23.07 -20.62
N THR A 513 -36.72 -23.25 -21.88
CA THR A 513 -36.72 -24.55 -22.56
C THR A 513 -35.33 -25.19 -22.59
N GLU A 514 -34.29 -24.42 -22.96
CA GLU A 514 -32.91 -24.91 -22.99
C GLU A 514 -32.41 -25.32 -21.59
N CYS A 515 -32.76 -24.56 -20.55
CA CYS A 515 -32.42 -24.89 -19.16
C CYS A 515 -33.09 -26.18 -18.68
N ILE A 516 -34.39 -26.35 -18.92
CA ILE A 516 -35.14 -27.53 -18.52
C ILE A 516 -34.65 -28.76 -19.28
N ILE A 517 -34.50 -28.68 -20.62
CA ILE A 517 -33.99 -29.79 -21.44
C ILE A 517 -32.59 -30.19 -20.96
N GLY A 518 -31.71 -29.21 -20.74
CA GLY A 518 -30.36 -29.48 -20.25
C GLY A 518 -30.35 -30.18 -18.88
N ALA A 519 -31.21 -29.76 -17.95
CA ALA A 519 -31.33 -30.40 -16.64
C ALA A 519 -31.88 -31.84 -16.73
N VAL A 520 -32.85 -32.09 -17.63
CA VAL A 520 -33.36 -33.44 -17.94
C VAL A 520 -32.26 -34.32 -18.51
N GLU A 521 -31.51 -33.83 -19.50
CA GLU A 521 -30.41 -34.58 -20.13
C GLU A 521 -29.28 -34.89 -19.15
N ALA A 522 -28.95 -33.96 -18.25
CA ALA A 522 -27.95 -34.18 -17.21
C ALA A 522 -28.35 -35.30 -16.24
N ARG A 523 -29.66 -35.43 -15.94
CA ARG A 523 -30.19 -36.41 -15.00
C ARG A 523 -30.49 -37.78 -15.63
N PHE A 524 -30.98 -37.82 -16.86
CA PHE A 524 -31.50 -39.02 -17.51
C PHE A 524 -30.75 -39.46 -18.77
N GLY A 525 -29.75 -38.69 -19.23
CA GLY A 525 -29.05 -38.91 -20.50
C GLY A 525 -29.75 -38.22 -21.68
N SER A 526 -29.07 -38.20 -22.84
CA SER A 526 -29.59 -37.52 -24.04
C SER A 526 -30.94 -38.07 -24.48
N ILE A 527 -31.89 -37.17 -24.75
CA ILE A 527 -33.28 -37.52 -25.14
C ILE A 527 -33.34 -38.31 -26.46
N GLY A 528 -32.22 -38.38 -27.20
CA GLY A 528 -32.06 -39.20 -28.42
C GLY A 528 -31.60 -40.66 -28.23
N SER A 529 -31.40 -41.16 -27.00
CA SER A 529 -30.87 -42.52 -26.75
C SER A 529 -31.80 -43.46 -25.97
N ILE A 530 -33.10 -43.20 -25.90
CA ILE A 530 -34.06 -44.11 -25.27
C ILE A 530 -34.66 -45.04 -26.34
N ASP A 531 -33.94 -46.12 -26.63
CA ASP A 531 -34.49 -47.35 -27.22
C ASP A 531 -33.85 -48.55 -26.49
N GLY A 532 -34.65 -49.30 -25.72
CA GLY A 532 -34.27 -50.62 -25.19
C GLY A 532 -34.43 -50.81 -23.68
N ALA A 533 -35.50 -51.50 -23.29
CA ALA A 533 -35.89 -51.85 -21.94
C ALA A 533 -34.94 -52.84 -21.21
N ALA A 534 -34.80 -52.69 -19.89
CA ALA A 534 -34.68 -53.81 -18.94
C ALA A 534 -34.90 -53.34 -17.49
N ALA A 535 -35.87 -53.96 -16.80
CA ALA A 535 -36.17 -53.77 -15.38
C ALA A 535 -35.25 -54.63 -14.48
N ALA A 536 -34.99 -54.19 -13.24
CA ALA A 536 -34.27 -54.98 -12.22
C ALA A 536 -34.87 -54.83 -10.80
N PRO A 537 -34.72 -55.85 -9.91
CA PRO A 537 -35.64 -56.19 -8.81
C PRO A 537 -35.14 -55.78 -7.40
N PRO A 538 -35.92 -56.01 -6.31
CA PRO A 538 -35.70 -55.39 -5.00
C PRO A 538 -34.73 -56.18 -4.10
N CYS A 539 -34.00 -55.49 -3.20
CA CYS A 539 -33.14 -56.14 -2.21
C CYS A 539 -33.20 -55.52 -0.81
N ALA A 540 -33.16 -56.40 0.18
CA ALA A 540 -33.27 -56.15 1.63
C ALA A 540 -31.94 -55.73 2.27
N VAL A 541 -32.07 -55.10 3.45
CA VAL A 541 -31.01 -54.38 4.18
C VAL A 541 -30.33 -55.27 5.23
N LYS A 542 -29.00 -55.17 5.34
CA LYS A 542 -28.25 -55.41 6.59
C LYS A 542 -27.16 -54.34 6.78
N PRO A 543 -26.84 -53.94 8.02
CA PRO A 543 -26.00 -52.78 8.30
C PRO A 543 -24.54 -53.14 8.62
N VAL A 544 -23.61 -52.22 8.35
CA VAL A 544 -22.24 -52.19 8.90
C VAL A 544 -21.85 -50.73 9.21
N GLU A 545 -21.05 -50.60 10.28
CA GLU A 545 -20.71 -49.44 11.12
C GLU A 545 -19.77 -48.37 10.56
N ASP A 546 -19.91 -47.23 11.24
CA ASP A 546 -19.14 -46.00 11.35
C ASP A 546 -17.63 -46.19 11.60
N CYS A 547 -16.83 -45.43 10.84
CA CYS A 547 -15.45 -45.13 11.19
C CYS A 547 -14.99 -43.86 10.46
N CYS A 548 -15.40 -42.67 10.95
CA CYS A 548 -14.52 -41.51 11.10
C CYS A 548 -15.27 -40.30 11.68
N ALA A 549 -14.67 -39.72 12.73
CA ALA A 549 -15.20 -38.60 13.49
C ALA A 549 -14.85 -37.26 12.84
N ASP A 550 -15.68 -36.79 11.91
CA ASP A 550 -15.80 -35.39 11.55
C ASP A 550 -17.27 -34.98 11.61
N GLY A 551 -17.62 -34.15 12.59
CA GLY A 551 -19.00 -33.79 12.92
C GLY A 551 -19.71 -32.92 11.88
N THR A 552 -19.86 -33.40 10.65
CA THR A 552 -20.83 -32.86 9.70
C THR A 552 -22.18 -33.50 9.96
N VAL A 553 -23.11 -32.69 10.49
CA VAL A 553 -24.51 -33.08 10.61
C VAL A 553 -25.12 -33.15 9.20
N GLU A 554 -25.43 -34.36 8.74
CA GLU A 554 -26.30 -34.59 7.59
C GLU A 554 -27.71 -34.06 7.92
N VAL A 555 -28.21 -33.12 7.12
CA VAL A 555 -29.66 -32.84 7.08
C VAL A 555 -30.28 -33.88 6.16
N ALA A 556 -30.86 -34.90 6.78
CA ALA A 556 -31.60 -35.96 6.12
C ALA A 556 -32.91 -35.43 5.52
N HIS A 557 -33.10 -35.65 4.22
CA HIS A 557 -34.40 -35.91 3.63
C HIS A 557 -34.30 -37.19 2.79
N GLY A 558 -34.94 -38.27 3.27
CA GLY A 558 -35.14 -39.51 2.50
C GLY A 558 -36.03 -39.23 1.28
N THR A 559 -35.94 -39.97 0.17
CA THR A 559 -35.90 -41.44 0.07
C THR A 559 -35.28 -41.94 -1.24
N ALA A 560 -34.71 -43.15 -1.18
CA ALA A 560 -34.30 -44.06 -2.28
C ALA A 560 -33.06 -43.67 -3.11
N SER A 561 -31.88 -44.03 -2.58
CA SER A 561 -30.61 -44.09 -3.31
C SER A 561 -30.60 -45.28 -4.29
N ILE A 562 -30.77 -45.00 -5.58
CA ILE A 562 -30.18 -45.80 -6.65
C ILE A 562 -28.80 -45.18 -6.93
N THR A 563 -27.71 -45.84 -6.57
CA THR A 563 -26.35 -45.41 -6.97
C THR A 563 -25.99 -45.98 -8.34
N PRO A 564 -25.95 -45.18 -9.43
CA PRO A 564 -25.00 -45.45 -10.50
C PRO A 564 -23.61 -45.04 -9.99
N ARG A 565 -22.58 -45.83 -10.32
CA ARG A 565 -21.16 -45.57 -10.01
C ARG A 565 -20.84 -44.06 -10.14
N LYS A 566 -20.68 -43.35 -9.02
CA LYS A 566 -20.21 -41.96 -8.97
C LYS A 566 -18.78 -41.92 -9.55
N ARG A 567 -18.65 -41.61 -10.85
CA ARG A 567 -17.43 -40.95 -11.32
C ARG A 567 -17.45 -39.55 -10.73
N GLU A 568 -16.59 -39.27 -9.76
CA GLU A 568 -16.39 -37.91 -9.25
C GLU A 568 -16.01 -36.99 -10.43
N SER A 569 -16.63 -35.80 -10.50
CA SER A 569 -16.29 -34.82 -11.53
C SER A 569 -14.87 -34.32 -11.29
N GLN A 570 -14.03 -34.32 -12.32
CA GLN A 570 -12.60 -34.03 -12.14
C GLN A 570 -12.35 -32.55 -11.88
N ASN A 571 -13.20 -31.67 -12.42
CA ASN A 571 -13.07 -30.21 -12.30
C ASN A 571 -14.43 -29.51 -12.19
N PHE A 572 -14.40 -28.21 -11.92
CA PHE A 572 -15.59 -27.39 -11.71
C PHE A 572 -16.42 -27.23 -12.99
N GLU A 573 -15.79 -27.15 -14.16
CA GLU A 573 -16.52 -27.07 -15.44
C GLU A 573 -17.36 -28.33 -15.71
N GLU A 574 -16.76 -29.52 -15.55
CA GLU A 574 -17.46 -30.80 -15.65
C GLU A 574 -18.56 -30.94 -14.62
N PHE A 575 -18.33 -30.47 -13.39
CA PHE A 575 -19.36 -30.42 -12.35
C PHE A 575 -20.56 -29.59 -12.80
N ILE A 576 -20.33 -28.38 -13.34
CA ILE A 576 -21.40 -27.49 -13.81
C ILE A 576 -22.28 -28.18 -14.86
N TYR A 577 -21.67 -28.76 -15.90
CA TYR A 577 -22.42 -29.44 -16.95
C TYR A 577 -23.16 -30.69 -16.45
N LYS A 578 -22.52 -31.48 -15.58
CA LYS A 578 -23.10 -32.72 -15.05
C LYS A 578 -24.25 -32.47 -14.08
N VAL A 579 -24.20 -31.39 -13.31
CA VAL A 579 -25.17 -31.14 -12.23
C VAL A 579 -26.32 -30.26 -12.70
N TRP A 580 -26.03 -29.19 -13.46
CA TRP A 580 -27.06 -28.25 -13.90
C TRP A 580 -27.45 -28.39 -15.37
N GLY A 581 -26.72 -29.19 -16.13
CA GLY A 581 -26.99 -29.38 -17.56
C GLY A 581 -26.58 -28.20 -18.42
N ARG A 582 -26.62 -28.42 -19.73
CA ARG A 582 -26.06 -27.49 -20.73
C ARG A 582 -26.73 -26.12 -20.73
N GLY A 583 -28.06 -26.05 -20.61
CA GLY A 583 -28.77 -24.77 -20.63
C GLY A 583 -28.38 -23.84 -19.47
N ILE A 584 -28.47 -24.32 -18.23
CA ILE A 584 -28.08 -23.52 -17.05
C ILE A 584 -26.58 -23.20 -17.08
N ALA A 585 -25.75 -24.15 -17.53
CA ALA A 585 -24.32 -23.93 -17.72
C ALA A 585 -24.04 -22.76 -18.67
N GLU A 586 -24.62 -22.75 -19.86
CA GLU A 586 -24.37 -21.75 -20.90
C GLU A 586 -24.99 -20.38 -20.57
N HIS A 587 -26.17 -20.34 -19.96
CA HIS A 587 -26.87 -19.07 -19.71
C HIS A 587 -26.42 -18.34 -18.44
N PHE A 588 -25.86 -19.06 -17.46
CA PHE A 588 -25.48 -18.45 -16.19
C PHE A 588 -24.16 -18.99 -15.62
N ALA A 589 -24.05 -20.29 -15.35
CA ALA A 589 -23.01 -20.80 -14.47
C ALA A 589 -21.60 -20.63 -15.07
N ILE A 590 -21.39 -20.98 -16.34
CA ILE A 590 -20.12 -20.80 -17.03
C ILE A 590 -19.75 -19.32 -17.22
N PRO A 591 -20.60 -18.46 -17.82
CA PRO A 591 -20.22 -17.06 -18.04
C PRO A 591 -19.97 -16.32 -16.72
N TYR A 592 -20.82 -16.52 -15.70
CA TYR A 592 -20.63 -15.91 -14.40
C TYR A 592 -19.32 -16.35 -13.73
N ASN A 593 -19.06 -17.65 -13.66
CA ASN A 593 -17.87 -18.16 -12.98
C ASN A 593 -16.58 -17.82 -13.76
N LYS A 594 -16.59 -17.81 -15.09
CA LYS A 594 -15.43 -17.29 -15.86
C LYS A 594 -15.15 -15.83 -15.54
N LYS A 595 -16.20 -15.02 -15.38
CA LYS A 595 -16.08 -13.59 -15.08
C LYS A 595 -15.59 -13.33 -13.65
N LEU A 596 -16.06 -14.12 -12.67
CA LEU A 596 -15.68 -14.05 -11.25
C LEU A 596 -14.28 -14.63 -11.01
N TRP A 597 -14.03 -15.87 -11.43
CA TRP A 597 -12.81 -16.61 -11.08
C TRP A 597 -11.63 -16.27 -11.96
N THR A 598 -11.86 -15.74 -13.16
CA THR A 598 -10.82 -15.27 -14.09
C THR A 598 -9.80 -16.34 -14.52
N VAL A 599 -10.02 -17.60 -14.16
CA VAL A 599 -9.21 -18.76 -14.51
C VAL A 599 -10.07 -19.79 -15.25
N PRO A 600 -9.48 -20.68 -16.04
CA PRO A 600 -10.21 -21.79 -16.64
C PRO A 600 -10.88 -22.65 -15.56
N LEU A 601 -12.20 -22.85 -15.67
CA LEU A 601 -12.96 -23.62 -14.68
C LEU A 601 -12.59 -25.11 -14.70
N SER A 602 -12.00 -25.57 -15.79
CA SER A 602 -11.39 -26.89 -15.93
C SER A 602 -10.15 -27.12 -15.07
N GLU A 603 -9.51 -26.04 -14.56
CA GLU A 603 -8.36 -26.13 -13.65
C GLU A 603 -8.76 -26.08 -12.17
N MET A 604 -10.04 -25.81 -11.88
CA MET A 604 -10.55 -25.71 -10.52
C MET A 604 -11.11 -27.04 -10.03
N GLU A 605 -10.71 -27.47 -8.84
CA GLU A 605 -11.31 -28.63 -8.16
C GLU A 605 -12.68 -28.31 -7.55
N THR A 606 -13.36 -29.33 -7.01
CA THR A 606 -14.76 -29.27 -6.57
C THR A 606 -14.95 -29.34 -5.04
N SER A 607 -13.87 -29.55 -4.27
CA SER A 607 -13.90 -29.74 -2.80
C SER A 607 -14.54 -28.56 -2.03
N TRP A 608 -14.43 -27.34 -2.56
CA TRP A 608 -14.92 -26.11 -1.93
C TRP A 608 -16.42 -25.84 -2.13
N LEU A 609 -17.11 -26.63 -2.97
CA LEU A 609 -18.52 -26.40 -3.32
C LEU A 609 -19.49 -26.77 -2.20
N GLY A 610 -19.09 -27.68 -1.29
CA GLY A 610 -19.95 -28.24 -0.24
C GLY A 610 -20.67 -27.18 0.60
N GLY A 611 -22.01 -27.20 0.57
CA GLY A 611 -22.88 -26.28 1.33
C GLY A 611 -22.97 -24.84 0.80
N ARG A 612 -22.28 -24.50 -0.29
CA ARG A 612 -22.18 -23.11 -0.80
C ARG A 612 -22.96 -22.84 -2.06
N VAL A 613 -23.14 -23.86 -2.89
CA VAL A 613 -23.94 -23.74 -4.10
C VAL A 613 -25.27 -24.48 -3.91
N PRO A 614 -26.42 -23.82 -4.08
CA PRO A 614 -27.71 -24.48 -3.98
C PRO A 614 -27.89 -25.47 -5.14
N LEU A 615 -28.40 -26.65 -4.82
CA LEU A 615 -28.61 -27.74 -5.75
C LEU A 615 -30.11 -28.08 -5.77
N PRO A 616 -30.93 -27.29 -6.49
CA PRO A 616 -32.33 -27.64 -6.62
C PRO A 616 -32.49 -28.94 -7.40
N ASP A 617 -33.53 -29.70 -7.08
CA ASP A 617 -33.88 -30.86 -7.87
C ASP A 617 -34.63 -30.48 -9.17
N LEU A 618 -34.96 -31.47 -9.99
CA LEU A 618 -35.61 -31.21 -11.28
C LEU A 618 -37.03 -30.67 -11.11
N GLU A 619 -37.75 -31.07 -10.07
CA GLU A 619 -39.09 -30.60 -9.78
C GLU A 619 -39.05 -29.13 -9.40
N GLU A 620 -38.13 -28.74 -8.50
CA GLU A 620 -37.90 -27.36 -8.11
C GLU A 620 -37.47 -26.46 -9.30
N ILE A 621 -36.66 -26.98 -10.23
CA ILE A 621 -36.29 -26.26 -11.47
C ILE A 621 -37.53 -26.02 -12.36
N ILE A 622 -38.41 -27.01 -12.49
CA ILE A 622 -39.62 -26.91 -13.31
C ILE A 622 -40.63 -25.96 -12.66
N GLU A 623 -40.88 -26.10 -11.36
CA GLU A 623 -41.76 -25.21 -10.61
C GLU A 623 -41.27 -23.76 -10.68
N GLY A 624 -39.96 -23.55 -10.47
CA GLY A 624 -39.31 -22.25 -10.58
C GLY A 624 -39.30 -21.64 -11.98
N ALA A 625 -39.66 -22.42 -13.02
CA ALA A 625 -39.89 -21.92 -14.38
C ALA A 625 -41.35 -21.52 -14.62
N LEU A 626 -42.30 -22.11 -13.89
CA LEU A 626 -43.73 -21.89 -14.03
C LEU A 626 -44.24 -20.70 -13.21
N GLU A 627 -43.67 -20.47 -12.02
CA GLU A 627 -44.11 -19.43 -11.10
C GLU A 627 -42.94 -18.70 -10.43
N PRO A 628 -43.12 -17.44 -9.95
CA PRO A 628 -42.11 -16.75 -9.18
C PRO A 628 -41.75 -17.46 -7.87
N VAL A 629 -40.45 -17.59 -7.58
CA VAL A 629 -39.97 -18.17 -6.32
C VAL A 629 -40.31 -17.27 -5.13
N ALA A 630 -41.16 -17.76 -4.24
CA ALA A 630 -41.71 -16.97 -3.13
C ALA A 630 -40.74 -16.75 -1.95
N LYS A 631 -39.70 -17.59 -1.77
CA LYS A 631 -38.80 -17.54 -0.60
C LYS A 631 -37.32 -17.53 -1.00
N PRO A 632 -36.45 -16.74 -0.32
CA PRO A 632 -35.01 -16.80 -0.54
C PRO A 632 -34.44 -18.16 -0.09
N MET A 633 -33.65 -18.80 -0.94
CA MET A 633 -33.03 -20.13 -0.67
C MET A 633 -31.54 -20.03 -0.30
N GLY A 634 -31.05 -20.96 0.52
CA GLY A 634 -29.62 -21.11 0.87
C GLY A 634 -29.26 -20.62 2.29
N PRO A 635 -28.01 -20.83 2.73
CA PRO A 635 -27.60 -20.64 4.13
C PRO A 635 -27.63 -19.17 4.60
N ASN A 636 -27.65 -18.22 3.67
CA ASN A 636 -27.74 -16.78 3.93
C ASN A 636 -29.11 -16.18 3.54
N ALA A 637 -30.18 -16.98 3.50
CA ALA A 637 -31.53 -16.51 3.21
C ALA A 637 -32.01 -15.40 4.16
N ARG A 638 -31.50 -15.40 5.39
CA ARG A 638 -31.53 -14.28 6.33
C ARG A 638 -30.09 -13.90 6.67
N PHE A 639 -29.80 -12.61 6.73
CA PHE A 639 -28.46 -12.12 7.04
C PHE A 639 -28.52 -10.91 7.98
N GLY A 640 -27.42 -10.66 8.68
CA GLY A 640 -27.22 -9.54 9.57
C GLY A 640 -26.29 -8.51 8.98
N TYR A 641 -26.47 -7.25 9.37
CA TYR A 641 -25.58 -6.15 9.03
C TYR A 641 -25.64 -5.08 10.15
N PRO A 642 -24.56 -4.33 10.45
CA PRO A 642 -24.62 -3.26 11.46
C PRO A 642 -25.51 -2.08 11.01
N LEU A 643 -26.36 -1.56 11.90
CA LEU A 643 -27.17 -0.37 11.60
C LEU A 643 -26.29 0.84 11.29
N SER A 644 -25.20 1.06 12.01
CA SER A 644 -24.32 2.22 11.82
C SER A 644 -22.85 1.80 11.80
N GLY A 645 -22.02 2.57 11.08
CA GLY A 645 -20.57 2.38 11.03
C GLY A 645 -20.08 1.31 10.05
N GLY A 646 -20.96 0.80 9.18
CA GLY A 646 -20.63 -0.23 8.20
C GLY A 646 -20.17 -1.55 8.83
N PHE A 647 -19.62 -2.45 8.02
CA PHE A 647 -19.05 -3.70 8.55
C PHE A 647 -17.83 -3.46 9.48
N GLN A 648 -17.17 -2.31 9.36
CA GLN A 648 -16.14 -1.81 10.30
C GLN A 648 -16.63 -1.80 11.75
N ALA A 649 -17.91 -1.54 12.01
CA ALA A 649 -18.47 -1.53 13.36
C ALA A 649 -18.33 -2.88 14.05
N LEU A 650 -18.55 -3.98 13.33
CA LEU A 650 -18.36 -5.33 13.85
C LEU A 650 -16.89 -5.60 14.20
N MET A 651 -15.96 -5.14 13.36
CA MET A 651 -14.52 -5.29 13.60
C MET A 651 -14.07 -4.48 14.82
N SER A 652 -14.54 -3.24 14.91
CA SER A 652 -14.21 -2.31 16.00
C SER A 652 -14.82 -2.74 17.33
N GLY A 653 -15.94 -3.48 17.29
CA GLY A 653 -16.58 -4.08 18.46
C GLY A 653 -15.66 -5.02 19.24
N PHE A 654 -14.60 -5.58 18.63
CA PHE A 654 -13.63 -6.42 19.35
C PHE A 654 -12.72 -5.62 20.28
N LEU A 655 -12.44 -4.35 19.95
CA LEU A 655 -11.39 -3.55 20.61
C LEU A 655 -11.56 -3.44 22.12
N PRO A 656 -12.76 -3.19 22.68
CA PRO A 656 -12.94 -3.11 24.14
C PRO A 656 -12.71 -4.44 24.87
N HIS A 657 -12.69 -5.57 24.16
CA HIS A 657 -12.57 -6.90 24.74
C HIS A 657 -11.18 -7.52 24.57
N ILE A 658 -10.30 -6.90 23.77
CA ILE A 658 -8.92 -7.36 23.59
C ILE A 658 -8.08 -6.89 24.79
N LYS A 659 -7.47 -7.86 25.48
CA LYS A 659 -6.59 -7.60 26.64
C LYS A 659 -5.14 -7.35 26.25
N GLY A 660 -4.73 -7.83 25.08
CA GLY A 660 -3.39 -7.63 24.53
C GLY A 660 -3.19 -6.22 23.96
N ARG A 661 -1.94 -5.91 23.57
CA ARG A 661 -1.62 -4.65 22.88
C ARG A 661 -2.01 -4.74 21.42
N ILE A 662 -2.47 -3.63 20.85
CA ILE A 662 -2.78 -3.50 19.42
C ILE A 662 -1.92 -2.36 18.87
N GLU A 663 -1.17 -2.64 17.81
CA GLU A 663 -0.38 -1.63 17.09
C GLU A 663 -0.77 -1.64 15.62
N MET A 664 -1.28 -0.49 15.18
CA MET A 664 -1.63 -0.21 13.79
C MET A 664 -0.45 0.51 13.12
N GLN A 665 -0.45 0.56 11.79
CA GLN A 665 0.68 1.08 10.98
C GLN A 665 2.00 0.36 11.29
N ALA A 666 1.91 -0.89 11.74
CA ALA A 666 3.03 -1.73 12.12
C ALA A 666 3.30 -2.76 11.01
N GLU A 667 4.19 -2.40 10.07
CA GLU A 667 4.53 -3.25 8.92
C GLU A 667 5.68 -4.22 9.24
N ALA A 668 5.44 -5.51 9.05
CA ALA A 668 6.47 -6.54 9.15
C ALA A 668 7.41 -6.48 7.92
N ALA A 669 8.72 -6.37 8.17
CA ALA A 669 9.74 -6.31 7.12
C ALA A 669 10.45 -7.66 6.93
N GLN A 670 10.66 -8.42 8.01
CA GLN A 670 11.31 -9.73 7.95
C GLN A 670 10.84 -10.61 9.10
N LEU A 671 10.67 -11.90 8.82
CA LEU A 671 10.43 -12.92 9.84
C LEU A 671 11.60 -13.90 9.82
N LEU A 672 12.20 -14.17 10.99
CA LEU A 672 13.30 -15.13 11.17
C LEU A 672 12.80 -16.30 12.04
N PRO A 673 12.21 -17.35 11.42
CA PRO A 673 11.60 -18.46 12.16
C PRO A 673 12.58 -19.22 13.05
N ARG A 674 13.87 -19.31 12.71
CA ARG A 674 14.83 -20.00 13.59
C ARG A 674 15.16 -19.24 14.87
N GLU A 675 15.01 -17.92 14.85
CA GLU A 675 15.33 -17.04 15.99
C GLU A 675 14.09 -16.64 16.79
N HIS A 676 12.91 -17.07 16.35
CA HIS A 676 11.61 -16.58 16.81
C HIS A 676 11.56 -15.04 16.86
N LEU A 677 11.99 -14.40 15.77
CA LEU A 677 12.13 -12.95 15.71
C LEU A 677 11.35 -12.37 14.53
N LEU A 678 10.44 -11.44 14.83
CA LEU A 678 9.78 -10.59 13.85
C LEU A 678 10.46 -9.21 13.85
N VAL A 679 10.85 -8.73 12.67
CA VAL A 679 11.46 -7.42 12.45
C VAL A 679 10.48 -6.53 11.70
N MET A 680 10.24 -5.34 12.25
CA MET A 680 9.33 -4.36 11.68
C MET A 680 10.06 -3.36 10.78
N ALA A 681 9.34 -2.72 9.87
CA ALA A 681 9.87 -1.75 8.90
C ALA A 681 10.47 -0.49 9.56
N ASP A 682 9.97 -0.09 10.73
CA ASP A 682 10.54 1.01 11.53
C ASP A 682 11.85 0.62 12.25
N GLY A 683 12.21 -0.66 12.21
CA GLY A 683 13.39 -1.25 12.83
C GLY A 683 13.15 -1.84 14.23
N SER A 684 11.93 -1.75 14.77
CA SER A 684 11.55 -2.43 16.01
C SER A 684 11.57 -3.96 15.83
N ARG A 685 11.73 -4.68 16.95
CA ARG A 685 11.98 -6.13 16.95
C ARG A 685 11.18 -6.82 18.05
N TYR A 686 10.42 -7.84 17.67
CA TYR A 686 9.62 -8.66 18.57
C TYR A 686 10.15 -10.08 18.60
N ARG A 687 10.67 -10.50 19.75
CA ARG A 687 10.99 -11.92 19.99
C ARG A 687 9.75 -12.59 20.55
N TYR A 688 9.30 -13.67 19.91
CA TYR A 688 8.04 -14.33 20.24
C TYR A 688 8.25 -15.74 20.80
N ASP A 689 7.30 -16.22 21.60
CA ASP A 689 7.21 -17.66 21.91
C ASP A 689 6.35 -18.36 20.85
N HIS A 690 5.25 -17.73 20.45
CA HIS A 690 4.39 -18.18 19.34
C HIS A 690 4.04 -17.02 18.40
N LEU A 691 3.84 -17.32 17.12
CA LEU A 691 3.36 -16.37 16.13
C LEU A 691 2.07 -16.89 15.47
N ILE A 692 1.02 -16.08 15.46
CA ILE A 692 -0.20 -16.34 14.66
C ILE A 692 -0.15 -15.44 13.42
N SER A 693 -0.08 -16.05 12.24
CA SER A 693 -0.12 -15.33 10.97
C SER A 693 -1.52 -15.40 10.37
N THR A 694 -2.06 -14.24 9.99
CA THR A 694 -3.30 -14.13 9.21
C THR A 694 -3.07 -13.52 7.82
N MET A 695 -1.83 -13.14 7.52
CA MET A 695 -1.44 -12.56 6.24
C MET A 695 -1.42 -13.62 5.11
N PRO A 696 -1.43 -13.20 3.83
CA PRO A 696 -1.32 -14.13 2.71
C PRO A 696 -0.09 -15.03 2.80
N LEU A 697 -0.30 -16.33 2.67
CA LEU A 697 0.75 -17.35 2.84
C LEU A 697 1.97 -17.14 1.90
N PRO A 698 1.82 -16.77 0.61
CA PRO A 698 2.95 -16.43 -0.25
C PRO A 698 3.75 -15.23 0.26
N GLU A 699 3.08 -14.22 0.83
CA GLU A 699 3.73 -13.02 1.37
C GLU A 699 4.48 -13.34 2.66
N LEU A 700 3.93 -14.20 3.52
CA LEU A 700 4.63 -14.70 4.71
C LEU A 700 5.94 -15.39 4.33
N ILE A 701 5.91 -16.27 3.32
CA ILE A 701 7.11 -16.98 2.88
C ILE A 701 8.13 -16.04 2.20
N LYS A 702 7.68 -14.98 1.52
CA LYS A 702 8.56 -13.91 1.03
C LYS A 702 9.25 -13.15 2.16
N LEU A 703 8.53 -12.81 3.23
CA LEU A 703 9.11 -12.14 4.42
C LEU A 703 10.15 -13.01 5.14
N ILE A 704 10.00 -14.33 5.08
CA ILE A 704 10.97 -15.29 5.62
C ILE A 704 12.20 -15.42 4.71
N GLY A 705 12.01 -15.32 3.40
CA GLY A 705 13.10 -15.32 2.43
C GLY A 705 13.88 -16.64 2.42
N SER A 706 15.20 -16.56 2.51
CA SER A 706 16.09 -17.71 2.32
C SER A 706 16.04 -18.77 3.44
N GLU A 707 15.46 -18.45 4.61
CA GLU A 707 15.29 -19.43 5.69
C GLU A 707 14.27 -20.53 5.34
N ALA A 708 13.27 -20.22 4.52
CA ALA A 708 12.34 -21.19 3.97
C ALA A 708 13.05 -22.04 2.91
N PRO A 709 13.05 -23.38 2.98
CA PRO A 709 13.60 -24.24 1.94
C PRO A 709 13.03 -23.96 0.53
N GLN A 710 13.81 -24.28 -0.52
CA GLN A 710 13.39 -24.00 -1.90
C GLN A 710 12.04 -24.63 -2.25
N ASP A 711 11.80 -25.88 -1.83
CA ASP A 711 10.53 -26.59 -2.07
C ASP A 711 9.33 -25.92 -1.36
N VAL A 712 9.56 -25.30 -0.19
CA VAL A 712 8.55 -24.50 0.51
C VAL A 712 8.28 -23.19 -0.23
N ARG A 713 9.32 -22.52 -0.72
CA ARG A 713 9.18 -21.29 -1.52
C ARG A 713 8.44 -21.55 -2.84
N ASP A 714 8.76 -22.65 -3.51
CA ASP A 714 8.10 -23.06 -4.76
C ASP A 714 6.64 -23.42 -4.52
N ALA A 715 6.35 -24.18 -3.45
CA ALA A 715 4.98 -24.50 -3.05
C ALA A 715 4.16 -23.23 -2.77
N ALA A 716 4.72 -22.27 -2.04
CA ALA A 716 4.06 -21.01 -1.75
C ALA A 716 3.85 -20.14 -3.00
N ALA A 717 4.83 -20.09 -3.91
CA ALA A 717 4.71 -19.38 -5.19
C ALA A 717 3.67 -20.00 -6.13
N GLY A 718 3.42 -21.31 -6.01
CA GLY A 718 2.40 -22.03 -6.76
C GLY A 718 0.96 -21.79 -6.29
N LEU A 719 0.75 -21.06 -5.18
CA LEU A 719 -0.59 -20.78 -4.65
C LEU A 719 -1.28 -19.67 -5.46
N ARG A 720 -2.33 -20.04 -6.20
CA ARG A 720 -3.08 -19.11 -7.05
C ARG A 720 -4.16 -18.36 -6.27
N HIS A 721 -4.35 -17.11 -6.67
CA HIS A 721 -5.38 -16.21 -6.18
C HIS A 721 -5.86 -15.31 -7.32
N LEU A 722 -6.96 -14.60 -7.08
CA LEU A 722 -7.40 -13.49 -7.92
C LEU A 722 -7.65 -12.26 -7.05
N SER A 723 -7.69 -11.13 -7.74
CA SER A 723 -7.86 -9.81 -7.15
C SER A 723 -9.25 -9.26 -7.50
N VAL A 724 -9.75 -8.34 -6.69
CA VAL A 724 -11.00 -7.61 -6.96
C VAL A 724 -10.75 -6.12 -6.87
N ARG A 725 -11.25 -5.39 -7.86
CA ARG A 725 -11.36 -3.93 -7.83
C ARG A 725 -12.82 -3.58 -7.57
N CYS A 726 -13.07 -2.80 -6.53
CA CYS A 726 -14.38 -2.27 -6.21
C CYS A 726 -14.47 -0.81 -6.64
N VAL A 727 -15.57 -0.46 -7.31
CA VAL A 727 -15.97 0.92 -7.61
C VAL A 727 -17.18 1.26 -6.76
N ASN A 728 -16.99 2.14 -5.79
CA ASN A 728 -18.06 2.65 -4.95
C ASN A 728 -18.69 3.87 -5.60
N LEU A 729 -20.00 3.90 -5.70
CA LEU A 729 -20.76 4.99 -6.31
C LEU A 729 -21.84 5.46 -5.33
N GLY A 730 -21.78 6.74 -4.95
CA GLY A 730 -22.84 7.44 -4.21
C GLY A 730 -23.67 8.29 -5.16
N VAL A 731 -24.96 8.02 -5.27
CA VAL A 731 -25.85 8.63 -6.27
C VAL A 731 -26.83 9.58 -5.58
N ALA A 732 -27.13 10.72 -6.19
CA ALA A 732 -28.09 11.72 -5.70
C ALA A 732 -29.56 11.33 -5.95
N ARG A 733 -29.92 10.08 -5.66
CA ARG A 733 -31.28 9.58 -5.76
C ARG A 733 -31.50 8.45 -4.78
N GLU A 734 -32.54 8.56 -3.97
CA GLU A 734 -32.94 7.51 -3.03
C GLU A 734 -33.59 6.32 -3.75
N ASN A 735 -33.62 5.17 -3.06
CA ASN A 735 -34.37 3.98 -3.47
C ASN A 735 -34.05 3.53 -4.91
N LEU A 736 -32.75 3.38 -5.25
CA LEU A 736 -32.34 2.91 -6.58
C LEU A 736 -32.95 1.55 -6.92
N THR A 737 -33.00 0.67 -5.92
CA THR A 737 -33.49 -0.70 -6.02
C THR A 737 -33.83 -1.23 -4.62
N ASP A 738 -34.64 -2.27 -4.54
CA ASP A 738 -34.98 -3.01 -3.32
C ASP A 738 -34.02 -4.19 -3.04
N LYS A 739 -33.03 -4.39 -3.91
CA LYS A 739 -32.13 -5.56 -3.92
C LYS A 739 -30.92 -5.30 -3.05
N HIS A 740 -30.40 -6.35 -2.43
CA HIS A 740 -29.17 -6.31 -1.63
C HIS A 740 -27.92 -6.55 -2.49
N TRP A 741 -27.97 -7.50 -3.42
CA TRP A 741 -26.92 -7.69 -4.41
C TRP A 741 -27.42 -8.38 -5.66
N ILE A 742 -26.73 -8.13 -6.77
CA ILE A 742 -27.11 -8.61 -8.10
C ILE A 742 -25.89 -9.20 -8.80
N TYR A 743 -26.06 -10.37 -9.41
CA TYR A 743 -25.05 -11.04 -10.22
C TYR A 743 -25.25 -10.75 -11.72
N TYR A 744 -24.14 -10.49 -12.42
CA TYR A 744 -24.13 -10.09 -13.82
C TYR A 744 -23.26 -11.04 -14.66
N PRO A 745 -23.83 -12.14 -15.21
CA PRO A 745 -23.10 -13.08 -16.07
C PRO A 745 -22.68 -12.49 -17.43
N GLU A 746 -23.37 -11.47 -17.93
CA GLU A 746 -23.22 -10.95 -19.30
C GLU A 746 -22.18 -9.80 -19.42
N GLU A 747 -22.27 -9.00 -20.49
CA GLU A 747 -21.26 -8.05 -20.99
C GLU A 747 -20.95 -6.80 -20.14
N THR A 748 -21.30 -6.77 -18.85
CA THR A 748 -20.88 -5.67 -17.95
C THR A 748 -19.43 -5.86 -17.50
N ILE A 749 -18.75 -4.78 -17.08
CA ILE A 749 -17.40 -4.88 -16.51
C ILE A 749 -17.40 -5.57 -15.14
N PHE A 750 -18.40 -5.27 -14.31
CA PHE A 750 -18.58 -5.87 -12.98
C PHE A 750 -19.29 -7.21 -13.06
N HIS A 751 -18.88 -8.15 -12.21
CA HIS A 751 -19.56 -9.44 -12.07
C HIS A 751 -20.67 -9.39 -11.03
N ARG A 752 -20.58 -8.45 -10.08
CA ARG A 752 -21.55 -8.26 -9.01
C ARG A 752 -21.69 -6.79 -8.66
N ILE A 753 -22.91 -6.37 -8.33
CA ILE A 753 -23.16 -5.12 -7.60
C ILE A 753 -23.64 -5.49 -6.19
N PHE A 754 -23.02 -4.90 -5.18
CA PHE A 754 -23.53 -4.91 -3.81
C PHE A 754 -24.18 -3.55 -3.52
N VAL A 755 -25.42 -3.59 -3.03
CA VAL A 755 -26.22 -2.38 -2.79
C VAL A 755 -26.15 -2.07 -1.29
N GLN A 756 -25.02 -1.49 -0.88
CA GLN A 756 -24.72 -1.22 0.52
C GLN A 756 -25.82 -0.39 1.21
N GLY A 757 -26.46 0.50 0.45
CA GLY A 757 -27.56 1.32 0.93
C GLY A 757 -28.78 0.55 1.45
N ASN A 758 -28.99 -0.70 1.01
CA ASN A 758 -30.06 -1.57 1.52
C ASN A 758 -29.60 -2.48 2.66
N ALA A 759 -28.29 -2.64 2.86
CA ALA A 759 -27.77 -3.41 3.99
C ALA A 759 -28.06 -2.71 5.34
N SER A 760 -28.09 -1.38 5.34
CA SER A 760 -28.60 -0.57 6.46
C SER A 760 -29.11 0.79 5.98
N PRO A 761 -30.21 1.30 6.58
CA PRO A 761 -30.70 2.64 6.29
C PRO A 761 -29.70 3.77 6.62
N HIS A 762 -28.74 3.56 7.53
CA HIS A 762 -27.76 4.60 7.89
C HIS A 762 -26.48 4.57 7.02
N CYS A 763 -26.41 3.70 6.01
CA CYS A 763 -25.32 3.74 5.04
C CYS A 763 -25.44 4.90 4.04
N ASN A 764 -26.63 5.48 3.90
CA ASN A 764 -26.93 6.53 2.93
C ASN A 764 -27.15 7.90 3.62
N PRO A 765 -26.66 8.99 3.03
CA PRO A 765 -27.11 10.33 3.42
C PRO A 765 -28.52 10.61 2.88
N PRO A 766 -29.26 11.58 3.47
CA PRO A 766 -30.54 12.02 2.93
C PRO A 766 -30.45 12.44 1.46
N GLY A 767 -31.39 11.99 0.63
CA GLY A 767 -31.39 12.24 -0.81
C GLY A 767 -30.39 11.42 -1.62
N GLY A 768 -29.62 10.52 -0.98
CA GLY A 768 -28.55 9.75 -1.60
C GLY A 768 -28.74 8.24 -1.50
N PHE A 769 -28.06 7.49 -2.36
CA PHE A 769 -28.02 6.03 -2.28
C PHE A 769 -26.72 5.42 -2.82
N GLY A 770 -26.09 4.54 -2.04
CA GLY A 770 -24.78 3.96 -2.32
C GLY A 770 -24.81 2.53 -2.86
N LEU A 771 -23.97 2.25 -3.86
CA LEU A 771 -23.72 0.91 -4.40
C LEU A 771 -22.23 0.69 -4.70
N THR A 772 -21.87 -0.59 -4.84
CA THR A 772 -20.49 -1.03 -5.08
C THR A 772 -20.45 -2.01 -6.24
N CYS A 773 -19.76 -1.66 -7.31
CA CYS A 773 -19.48 -2.54 -8.45
C CYS A 773 -18.21 -3.34 -8.16
N GLU A 774 -18.28 -4.67 -8.24
CA GLU A 774 -17.14 -5.55 -8.01
C GLU A 774 -16.63 -6.14 -9.33
N ILE A 775 -15.33 -5.98 -9.58
CA ILE A 775 -14.66 -6.41 -10.82
C ILE A 775 -13.50 -7.33 -10.45
N SER A 776 -13.62 -8.62 -10.77
CA SER A 776 -12.52 -9.56 -10.62
C SER A 776 -11.51 -9.42 -11.75
N TYR A 777 -10.24 -9.45 -11.37
CA TYR A 777 -9.10 -9.45 -12.28
C TYR A 777 -7.99 -10.38 -11.82
N SER A 778 -7.15 -10.78 -12.77
CA SER A 778 -5.97 -11.62 -12.55
C SER A 778 -5.01 -11.46 -13.72
N PRO A 779 -3.81 -12.06 -13.68
CA PRO A 779 -2.92 -12.09 -14.84
C PRO A 779 -3.56 -12.68 -16.12
N TRP A 780 -4.59 -13.54 -15.99
CA TRP A 780 -5.30 -14.15 -17.13
C TRP A 780 -6.48 -13.30 -17.64
N LYS A 781 -7.02 -12.42 -16.79
CA LYS A 781 -8.07 -11.45 -17.13
C LYS A 781 -7.69 -10.12 -16.47
N PRO A 782 -6.76 -9.35 -17.05
CA PRO A 782 -6.35 -8.07 -16.47
C PRO A 782 -7.52 -7.08 -16.48
N LEU A 783 -7.46 -6.06 -15.61
CA LEU A 783 -8.42 -4.97 -15.66
C LEU A 783 -8.26 -4.23 -17.01
N PRO A 784 -9.34 -4.04 -17.77
CA PRO A 784 -9.26 -3.34 -19.06
C PRO A 784 -9.07 -1.82 -18.90
N LEU A 785 -9.43 -1.27 -17.73
CA LEU A 785 -9.43 0.16 -17.41
C LEU A 785 -9.05 0.35 -15.93
N ASP A 786 -8.59 1.54 -15.56
CA ASP A 786 -8.30 1.94 -14.18
C ASP A 786 -8.66 3.42 -13.92
N GLY A 787 -8.67 3.83 -12.65
CA GLY A 787 -8.93 5.21 -12.23
C GLY A 787 -10.30 5.70 -12.68
N GLN A 788 -10.36 6.95 -13.17
CA GLN A 788 -11.60 7.56 -13.63
C GLN A 788 -12.25 6.81 -14.79
N ALA A 789 -11.46 6.25 -15.72
CA ALA A 789 -12.01 5.51 -16.86
C ALA A 789 -12.76 4.24 -16.42
N LEU A 790 -12.31 3.58 -15.35
CA LEU A 790 -13.03 2.44 -14.77
C LEU A 790 -14.33 2.87 -14.07
N ILE A 791 -14.31 4.03 -13.39
CA ILE A 791 -15.50 4.63 -12.76
C ILE A 791 -16.54 4.94 -13.84
N ASP A 792 -16.14 5.63 -14.90
CA ASP A 792 -17.01 6.01 -16.01
C ASP A 792 -17.61 4.77 -16.68
N ARG A 793 -16.79 3.74 -16.94
CA ARG A 793 -17.27 2.48 -17.48
C ARG A 793 -18.26 1.76 -16.55
N CYS A 794 -18.05 1.81 -15.24
CA CYS A 794 -19.02 1.25 -14.29
C CYS A 794 -20.34 2.00 -14.31
N ILE A 795 -20.32 3.33 -14.44
CA ILE A 795 -21.53 4.16 -14.57
C ILE A 795 -22.27 3.82 -15.87
N GLU A 796 -21.56 3.76 -17.01
CA GLU A 796 -22.11 3.35 -18.30
C GLU A 796 -22.76 1.98 -18.24
N ASP A 797 -22.07 0.98 -17.68
CA ASP A 797 -22.61 -0.37 -17.54
C ASP A 797 -23.78 -0.42 -16.55
N CYS A 798 -23.78 0.41 -15.49
CA CYS A 798 -24.94 0.55 -14.60
C CYS A 798 -26.16 1.15 -15.31
N ILE A 799 -25.97 2.13 -16.19
CA ILE A 799 -27.05 2.69 -17.02
C ILE A 799 -27.56 1.62 -17.99
N LYS A 800 -26.64 0.90 -18.65
CA LYS A 800 -26.95 -0.19 -19.59
C LYS A 800 -27.81 -1.30 -18.97
N VAL A 801 -27.58 -1.62 -17.70
CA VAL A 801 -28.38 -2.62 -16.96
C VAL A 801 -29.52 -2.03 -16.16
N THR A 802 -29.88 -0.77 -16.42
CA THR A 802 -31.01 -0.04 -15.79
C THR A 802 -30.89 0.15 -14.27
N MET A 803 -29.69 -0.03 -13.71
CA MET A 803 -29.40 0.28 -12.31
C MET A 803 -29.38 1.79 -12.06
N LEU A 804 -28.80 2.53 -13.00
CA LEU A 804 -28.78 4.00 -13.01
C LEU A 804 -29.57 4.55 -14.20
N ARG A 805 -30.05 5.78 -14.06
CA ARG A 805 -30.61 6.58 -15.14
C ARG A 805 -29.53 7.49 -15.73
N PRO A 806 -29.61 7.86 -17.02
CA PRO A 806 -28.63 8.78 -17.62
C PRO A 806 -28.54 10.14 -16.94
N ASP A 807 -29.61 10.59 -16.27
CA ASP A 807 -29.69 11.85 -15.53
C ASP A 807 -29.36 11.72 -14.03
N ASP A 808 -29.02 10.52 -13.55
CA ASP A 808 -28.59 10.33 -12.17
C ASP A 808 -27.25 11.03 -11.93
N ARG A 809 -27.24 11.97 -10.98
CA ARG A 809 -26.03 12.67 -10.58
C ARG A 809 -25.23 11.83 -9.59
N ILE A 810 -23.96 11.57 -9.89
CA ILE A 810 -23.01 10.96 -8.95
C ILE A 810 -22.52 12.03 -7.96
N ILE A 811 -22.68 11.77 -6.66
CA ILE A 811 -22.20 12.63 -5.56
C ILE A 811 -20.74 12.31 -5.24
N THR A 812 -20.42 11.02 -5.12
CA THR A 812 -19.04 10.57 -4.90
C THR A 812 -18.75 9.25 -5.61
N ALA A 813 -17.49 9.05 -5.94
CA ALA A 813 -16.98 7.79 -6.44
C ALA A 813 -15.57 7.53 -5.90
N ASN A 814 -15.30 6.31 -5.44
CA ASN A 814 -13.97 5.90 -5.00
C ASN A 814 -13.67 4.45 -5.38
N LEU A 815 -12.38 4.11 -5.33
CA LEU A 815 -11.86 2.81 -5.74
C LEU A 815 -11.22 2.10 -4.54
N VAL A 816 -11.51 0.81 -4.41
CA VAL A 816 -10.84 -0.06 -3.44
C VAL A 816 -10.22 -1.23 -4.19
N ASP A 817 -8.92 -1.42 -4.01
CA ASP A 817 -8.18 -2.53 -4.61
C ASP A 817 -7.94 -3.63 -3.57
N MET A 818 -8.26 -4.87 -3.94
CA MET A 818 -8.06 -6.07 -3.13
C MET A 818 -7.18 -7.07 -3.89
N PRO A 819 -5.84 -6.97 -3.78
CA PRO A 819 -4.92 -7.83 -4.50
C PRO A 819 -5.10 -9.32 -4.18
N TYR A 820 -5.39 -9.64 -2.91
CA TYR A 820 -5.77 -10.98 -2.47
C TYR A 820 -7.25 -10.97 -2.11
N ALA A 821 -8.12 -11.15 -3.09
CA ALA A 821 -9.55 -11.23 -2.85
C ALA A 821 -9.99 -12.68 -2.65
N TYR A 822 -9.73 -13.55 -3.63
CA TYR A 822 -10.13 -14.97 -3.57
C TYR A 822 -8.94 -15.90 -3.76
N VAL A 823 -8.90 -16.96 -2.95
CA VAL A 823 -7.98 -18.09 -3.14
C VAL A 823 -8.55 -19.01 -4.21
N VAL A 824 -7.71 -19.49 -5.12
CA VAL A 824 -8.12 -20.40 -6.19
C VAL A 824 -7.89 -21.84 -5.74
N TYR A 825 -8.92 -22.67 -5.86
CA TYR A 825 -8.87 -24.10 -5.59
C TYR A 825 -8.45 -24.83 -6.85
N ASP A 826 -7.16 -24.78 -7.17
CA ASP A 826 -6.58 -25.65 -8.19
C ASP A 826 -6.17 -27.02 -7.61
N HIS A 827 -5.82 -27.95 -8.49
CA HIS A 827 -5.42 -29.31 -8.11
C HIS A 827 -4.10 -29.40 -7.32
N ALA A 828 -3.25 -28.37 -7.34
CA ALA A 828 -1.97 -28.36 -6.65
C ALA A 828 -2.07 -27.73 -5.25
N ARG A 829 -3.12 -26.94 -4.99
CA ARG A 829 -3.33 -26.14 -3.76
C ARG A 829 -3.11 -26.96 -2.49
N ALA A 830 -3.83 -28.09 -2.34
CA ALA A 830 -3.82 -28.87 -1.10
C ALA A 830 -2.41 -29.36 -0.74
N ALA A 831 -1.66 -29.87 -1.74
CA ALA A 831 -0.28 -30.32 -1.54
C ALA A 831 0.66 -29.16 -1.20
N ASN A 832 0.51 -28.01 -1.88
CA ASN A 832 1.31 -26.81 -1.64
C ASN A 832 1.07 -26.24 -0.23
N VAL A 833 -0.19 -26.10 0.19
CA VAL A 833 -0.55 -25.64 1.54
C VAL A 833 -0.01 -26.59 2.60
N ALA A 834 -0.19 -27.90 2.43
CA ALA A 834 0.31 -28.90 3.38
C ALA A 834 1.84 -28.83 3.53
N ARG A 835 2.58 -28.66 2.42
CA ARG A 835 4.04 -28.51 2.42
C ARG A 835 4.48 -27.30 3.25
N VAL A 836 3.88 -26.14 3.00
CA VAL A 836 4.24 -24.89 3.69
C VAL A 836 3.85 -24.94 5.16
N LYS A 837 2.63 -25.41 5.47
CA LYS A 837 2.12 -25.54 6.85
C LYS A 837 2.99 -26.47 7.70
N ALA A 838 3.39 -27.62 7.16
CA ALA A 838 4.23 -28.59 7.86
C ALA A 838 5.63 -28.05 8.19
N TRP A 839 6.14 -27.12 7.39
CA TRP A 839 7.42 -26.47 7.65
C TRP A 839 7.29 -25.37 8.72
N LEU A 840 6.30 -24.48 8.59
CA LEU A 840 6.07 -23.39 9.55
C LEU A 840 5.72 -23.89 10.96
N ALA A 841 5.00 -25.00 11.07
CA ALA A 841 4.65 -25.60 12.36
C ALA A 841 5.86 -26.02 13.21
N ARG A 842 7.06 -26.14 12.61
CA ARG A 842 8.30 -26.47 13.33
C ARG A 842 8.92 -25.28 14.07
N TYR A 843 8.38 -24.07 13.86
CA TYR A 843 8.91 -22.81 14.37
C TYR A 843 7.84 -22.00 15.13
N ASP A 844 6.87 -22.70 15.72
CA ASP A 844 5.80 -22.11 16.53
C ASP A 844 4.96 -21.05 15.78
N ILE A 845 4.88 -21.17 14.46
CA ILE A 845 4.07 -20.31 13.59
C ILE A 845 2.76 -21.03 13.27
N VAL A 846 1.65 -20.47 13.76
CA VAL A 846 0.28 -20.93 13.51
C VAL A 846 -0.33 -20.12 12.37
N LEU A 847 -0.73 -20.80 11.30
CA LEU A 847 -1.48 -20.21 10.20
C LEU A 847 -2.97 -20.17 10.56
N ALA A 848 -3.62 -19.03 10.33
CA ALA A 848 -5.06 -18.89 10.58
C ALA A 848 -5.73 -17.98 9.56
N GLY A 849 -6.95 -18.35 9.13
CA GLY A 849 -7.81 -17.49 8.33
C GLY A 849 -7.62 -17.61 6.82
N ARG A 850 -8.47 -16.88 6.07
CA ARG A 850 -8.66 -17.00 4.61
C ARG A 850 -7.35 -17.09 3.83
N TYR A 851 -6.41 -16.19 4.10
CA TYR A 851 -5.21 -16.05 3.27
C TYR A 851 -3.98 -16.75 3.86
N SER A 852 -3.96 -17.08 5.15
CA SER A 852 -2.83 -17.83 5.73
C SER A 852 -3.04 -19.34 5.64
N GLU A 853 -4.27 -19.81 5.84
CA GLU A 853 -4.63 -21.22 5.61
C GLU A 853 -4.90 -21.51 4.13
N TRP A 854 -5.03 -20.45 3.32
CA TRP A 854 -5.33 -20.51 1.89
C TRP A 854 -6.67 -21.21 1.57
N GLU A 855 -7.67 -20.88 2.38
CA GLU A 855 -9.02 -21.44 2.33
C GLU A 855 -10.04 -20.32 2.06
N TYR A 856 -11.08 -20.62 1.30
CA TYR A 856 -12.16 -19.66 1.06
C TYR A 856 -13.03 -19.57 2.31
N TYR A 857 -12.86 -18.50 3.10
CA TYR A 857 -13.63 -18.22 4.30
C TYR A 857 -14.53 -17.01 4.15
N ASN A 858 -15.68 -17.06 4.83
CA ASN A 858 -16.46 -15.89 5.20
C ASN A 858 -16.03 -15.40 6.60
N SER A 859 -16.61 -14.31 7.08
CA SER A 859 -16.26 -13.71 8.38
C SER A 859 -16.49 -14.67 9.57
N ASP A 860 -17.57 -15.45 9.57
CA ASP A 860 -17.88 -16.43 10.61
C ASP A 860 -16.77 -17.49 10.76
N HIS A 861 -16.35 -18.08 9.64
CA HIS A 861 -15.25 -19.03 9.59
C HIS A 861 -13.93 -18.38 10.00
N ALA A 862 -13.70 -17.12 9.64
CA ALA A 862 -12.53 -16.36 10.05
C ALA A 862 -12.49 -16.15 11.57
N PHE A 863 -13.62 -15.85 12.22
CA PHE A 863 -13.69 -15.75 13.68
C PHE A 863 -13.39 -17.10 14.35
N ILE A 864 -13.96 -18.18 13.84
CA ILE A 864 -13.70 -19.54 14.34
C ILE A 864 -12.23 -19.92 14.16
N ALA A 865 -11.62 -19.59 13.01
CA ALA A 865 -10.20 -19.83 12.76
C ALA A 865 -9.32 -19.08 13.76
N GLY A 866 -9.64 -17.81 14.06
CA GLY A 866 -8.93 -17.03 15.08
C GLY A 866 -9.03 -17.65 16.47
N LYS A 867 -10.22 -18.10 16.87
CA LYS A 867 -10.44 -18.83 18.13
C LYS A 867 -9.60 -20.11 18.20
N LYS A 868 -9.66 -20.94 17.15
CA LYS A 868 -8.88 -22.20 17.07
C LYS A 868 -7.37 -21.97 17.12
N ALA A 869 -6.88 -20.89 16.51
CA ALA A 869 -5.48 -20.51 16.56
C ALA A 869 -5.05 -20.13 17.99
N ALA A 870 -5.86 -19.32 18.68
CA ALA A 870 -5.64 -18.99 20.09
C ALA A 870 -5.66 -20.23 21.00
N GLU A 871 -6.64 -21.12 20.84
CA GLU A 871 -6.72 -22.40 21.58
C GLU A 871 -5.49 -23.28 21.33
N THR A 872 -4.98 -23.29 20.10
CA THR A 872 -3.77 -24.04 19.75
C THR A 872 -2.54 -23.49 20.49
N VAL A 873 -2.35 -22.17 20.48
CA VAL A 873 -1.27 -21.51 21.23
C VAL A 873 -1.42 -21.76 22.74
N LEU A 874 -2.63 -21.65 23.29
CA LEU A 874 -2.87 -21.90 24.71
C LEU A 874 -2.56 -23.35 25.12
N ARG A 875 -2.89 -24.34 24.28
CA ARG A 875 -2.52 -25.75 24.50
C ARG A 875 -1.00 -25.94 24.46
N GLN A 876 -0.33 -25.41 23.43
CA GLN A 876 1.13 -25.49 23.30
C GLN A 876 1.86 -24.90 24.51
N ARG A 877 1.36 -23.78 25.05
CA ARG A 877 1.87 -23.18 26.29
C ARG A 877 1.66 -24.06 27.51
N ALA A 878 0.49 -24.69 27.64
CA ALA A 878 0.20 -25.59 28.75
C ALA A 878 1.12 -26.83 28.72
N ASP A 879 1.34 -27.40 27.54
CA ASP A 879 2.22 -28.55 27.34
C ASP A 879 3.69 -28.19 27.66
N ALA A 880 4.15 -27.00 27.26
CA ALA A 880 5.48 -26.50 27.59
C ALA A 880 5.67 -26.28 29.10
N ALA A 881 4.66 -25.75 29.80
CA ALA A 881 4.70 -25.56 31.25
C ALA A 881 4.73 -26.88 32.03
N GLN A 882 4.06 -27.93 31.54
CA GLN A 882 4.08 -29.27 32.15
C GLN A 882 5.44 -29.96 32.00
N ASN A 883 6.10 -29.82 30.84
CA ASN A 883 7.41 -30.44 30.60
C ASN A 883 8.54 -29.82 31.44
N VAL A 884 8.44 -28.52 31.79
CA VAL A 884 9.41 -27.83 32.66
C VAL A 884 9.23 -28.18 34.15
N GLY A 885 8.06 -28.70 34.54
CA GLY A 885 7.76 -29.12 35.92
C GLY A 885 8.11 -30.59 36.23
N SER A 886 8.59 -31.34 35.25
CA SER A 886 8.94 -32.78 35.36
C SER A 886 10.43 -33.08 35.23
N GLU A 887 11.28 -32.06 35.04
CA GLU A 887 12.74 -32.10 35.27
C GLU A 887 13.07 -31.53 36.64
#